data_AF-A0A1I4XGS2-F1
#
_entry.id   AF-A0A1I4XGS2-F1
#
_cell.length_a   1.000
_cell.length_b   1.000
_cell.length_c   1.000
_cell.angle_alpha   90.00
_cell.angle_beta   90.00
_cell.angle_gamma   90.00
#
_symmetry.space_group_name_H-M   'P 1'
#
loop_
_entity.id
_entity.type
_entity.pdbx_description
1 polymer ?
#
loop_
_entity_poly.entity_id
_entity_poly.type
_entity_poly.pdbx_seq_one_letter_code
_entity_poly.pdbx_strand_id
1 'polypeptide(L)'
;MKTSNYNIFFPNEDKIVGYNSFSDNFIVLEPILYDLYEASVHEDMVEELVNVHENFYDILVKNGFVIDNEVDELAEIKRISNETDDNDEVFELHINPTMNCNFKCWYCYETHIKDSKMNDTTIQSTVALVDKIIEGNPKLKNFKLYWFGGEPLLYFYKTVVPLFEAIYPKIEKRGIEFFSSFTTNGLLIEQKLLDICKKFGVSNFQITLDGHRERHNKVRFVSEKRGSYDEIVNNIKLGLKNGIHMSVRINISEETLYELRNIIHDFIDIEENEKRFLSFSFFEVWQEEKDLTVDISDIVDEFRNMGFLCNYKGEQIASIRNSCYADKKNQAIINYNGDVYKCTARDFATGSREGVLNDDGTIEWNDKFQKRIYDTKFQNKPCLECKILPLCNGGCSQHRLEHINEEYCVHDFNYESKLSVVKERFYSRLFQKIPKKYELNILNSLLNIDADYFRKKEDAVQTTLTSLFMKQVRESLIDELSDINNSYIECLMHLKQNNFSKSDETLAAINKIQDQLSMNDTEEKVLLISGLPVLAYKEYKLGNYERAIELTNQCIINDDLFIDEHAFLYGHKVQQLHNVIRVMLRQGKTHEALNLGNQILNHLMFGKDIQYIGYWIENYQIENDEEVMVMVYQIFTELVSVISKISLDQEEEVNYYQLAFKNMADAPDVLNEFRELVDFIKIKNSFHQSENIDQDNLEILKNDLLESKYVHMHYPLFKSLFISAGQNSYGSNKEEFEKVYS
;
A
#
# COMPACT_ATOMS: atom_id res chain seq x y z
N MET A 1 0.20 -41.74 2.52
CA MET A 1 -0.01 -40.27 2.47
C MET A 1 0.65 -39.74 1.21
N LYS A 2 0.10 -38.67 0.60
CA LYS A 2 0.60 -38.05 -0.63
C LYS A 2 0.72 -36.54 -0.49
N THR A 3 1.46 -35.88 -1.39
CA THR A 3 1.51 -34.42 -1.45
C THR A 3 0.23 -33.85 -2.07
N SER A 4 -0.19 -32.68 -1.60
CA SER A 4 -1.31 -31.94 -2.21
C SER A 4 -0.89 -31.37 -3.57
N ASN A 5 -1.78 -31.44 -4.56
CA ASN A 5 -1.58 -30.81 -5.87
C ASN A 5 -1.57 -29.27 -5.80
N TYR A 6 -2.03 -28.71 -4.69
CA TYR A 6 -2.24 -27.27 -4.49
C TYR A 6 -1.12 -26.60 -3.69
N ASN A 7 0.01 -27.29 -3.50
CA ASN A 7 1.22 -26.74 -2.89
C ASN A 7 2.01 -25.84 -3.85
N ILE A 8 2.28 -24.61 -3.41
CA ILE A 8 3.03 -23.58 -4.12
C ILE A 8 4.15 -23.11 -3.18
N PHE A 9 5.38 -23.05 -3.67
CA PHE A 9 6.52 -22.57 -2.89
C PHE A 9 7.20 -21.42 -3.61
N PHE A 10 7.70 -20.44 -2.85
CA PHE A 10 8.48 -19.34 -3.40
C PHE A 10 9.51 -18.81 -2.38
N PRO A 11 10.66 -18.30 -2.84
CA PRO A 11 11.62 -17.66 -1.96
C PRO A 11 11.11 -16.32 -1.46
N ASN A 12 11.37 -16.03 -0.19
CA ASN A 12 11.13 -14.74 0.44
C ASN A 12 12.28 -14.44 1.42
N GLU A 13 13.14 -13.48 1.05
CA GLU A 13 14.37 -13.18 1.78
C GLU A 13 15.28 -14.42 1.91
N ASP A 14 15.66 -14.82 3.12
CA ASP A 14 16.48 -16.00 3.40
C ASP A 14 15.65 -17.29 3.63
N LYS A 15 14.32 -17.20 3.53
CA LYS A 15 13.39 -18.32 3.76
C LYS A 15 12.65 -18.76 2.50
N ILE A 16 12.04 -19.93 2.58
CA ILE A 16 11.07 -20.42 1.59
C ILE A 16 9.67 -20.36 2.19
N VAL A 17 8.75 -19.67 1.51
CA VAL A 17 7.34 -19.64 1.88
C VAL A 17 6.61 -20.74 1.13
N GLY A 18 6.02 -21.68 1.87
CA GLY A 18 5.07 -22.66 1.36
C GLY A 18 3.65 -22.15 1.52
N TYR A 19 2.83 -22.32 0.48
CA TYR A 19 1.42 -21.99 0.48
C TYR A 19 0.61 -23.15 -0.10
N ASN A 20 -0.37 -23.64 0.65
CA ASN A 20 -1.35 -24.59 0.14
C ASN A 20 -2.64 -23.85 -0.20
N SER A 21 -2.95 -23.73 -1.50
CA SER A 21 -4.08 -22.89 -1.93
C SER A 21 -5.44 -23.48 -1.58
N PHE A 22 -5.53 -24.80 -1.39
CA PHE A 22 -6.78 -25.47 -1.06
C PHE A 22 -7.18 -25.28 0.41
N SER A 23 -6.25 -25.52 1.34
CA SER A 23 -6.43 -25.28 2.77
C SER A 23 -6.27 -23.80 3.17
N ASP A 24 -5.72 -22.99 2.27
CA ASP A 24 -5.49 -21.55 2.45
C ASP A 24 -4.54 -21.24 3.63
N ASN A 25 -3.51 -22.08 3.79
CA ASN A 25 -2.50 -21.98 4.86
C ASN A 25 -1.10 -21.68 4.31
N PHE A 26 -0.32 -20.94 5.10
CA PHE A 26 1.08 -20.65 4.85
C PHE A 26 1.98 -21.35 5.88
N ILE A 27 3.16 -21.77 5.43
CA ILE A 27 4.29 -22.18 6.27
C ILE A 27 5.53 -21.41 5.81
N VAL A 28 6.43 -21.09 6.74
CA VAL A 28 7.72 -20.47 6.42
C VAL A 28 8.80 -21.49 6.81
N LEU A 29 9.67 -21.81 5.87
CA LEU A 29 10.65 -22.89 5.97
C LEU A 29 12.06 -22.34 5.84
N GLU A 30 12.96 -22.90 6.64
CA GLU A 30 14.39 -22.84 6.36
C GLU A 30 14.69 -23.56 5.04
N PRO A 31 15.66 -23.10 4.23
CA PRO A 31 16.03 -23.75 2.97
C PRO A 31 16.27 -25.26 3.10
N ILE A 32 16.91 -25.70 4.19
CA ILE A 32 17.18 -27.12 4.45
C ILE A 32 15.91 -27.97 4.65
N LEU A 33 14.85 -27.39 5.21
CA LEU A 33 13.57 -28.08 5.37
C LEU A 33 12.82 -28.16 4.04
N TYR A 34 12.97 -27.15 3.18
CA TYR A 34 12.45 -27.19 1.82
C TYR A 34 13.17 -28.24 0.97
N ASP A 35 14.50 -28.30 1.03
CA ASP A 35 15.29 -29.33 0.33
C ASP A 35 14.88 -30.74 0.77
N LEU A 36 14.67 -30.94 2.08
CA LEU A 36 14.18 -32.19 2.63
C LEU A 36 12.78 -32.54 2.11
N TYR A 37 11.88 -31.56 2.03
CA TYR A 37 10.55 -31.74 1.43
C TYR A 37 10.67 -32.11 -0.06
N GLU A 38 11.40 -31.34 -0.87
CA GLU A 38 11.55 -31.63 -2.31
C GLU A 38 12.14 -33.02 -2.58
N ALA A 39 13.17 -33.41 -1.83
CA ALA A 39 13.74 -34.75 -1.92
C ALA A 39 12.69 -35.83 -1.63
N SER A 40 11.88 -35.65 -0.58
CA SER A 40 10.80 -36.60 -0.24
C SER A 40 9.71 -36.68 -1.31
N VAL A 41 9.41 -35.56 -2.00
CA VAL A 41 8.44 -35.53 -3.11
C VAL A 41 8.99 -36.24 -4.33
N HIS A 42 10.25 -35.99 -4.69
CA HIS A 42 10.89 -36.59 -5.87
C HIS A 42 11.03 -38.12 -5.76
N GLU A 43 11.28 -38.63 -4.55
CA GLU A 43 11.40 -40.06 -4.30
C GLU A 43 10.04 -40.75 -4.01
N ASP A 44 8.94 -40.00 -3.99
CA ASP A 44 7.59 -40.50 -3.58
C ASP A 44 7.59 -41.10 -2.16
N MET A 45 8.37 -40.50 -1.25
CA MET A 45 8.59 -40.97 0.14
C MET A 45 8.18 -39.92 1.17
N VAL A 46 7.18 -39.07 0.87
CA VAL A 46 6.75 -38.00 1.79
C VAL A 46 6.28 -38.51 3.15
N GLU A 47 5.77 -39.74 3.21
CA GLU A 47 5.36 -40.39 4.46
C GLU A 47 6.57 -40.78 5.33
N GLU A 48 7.73 -41.06 4.72
CA GLU A 48 8.95 -41.41 5.46
C GLU A 48 9.57 -40.20 6.18
N LEU A 49 9.16 -38.97 5.83
CA LEU A 49 9.58 -37.76 6.56
C LEU A 49 9.28 -37.84 8.05
N VAL A 50 8.24 -38.58 8.47
CA VAL A 50 7.96 -38.80 9.89
C VAL A 50 9.14 -39.43 10.63
N ASN A 51 9.90 -40.31 9.96
CA ASN A 51 11.05 -41.02 10.53
C ASN A 51 12.32 -40.14 10.55
N VAL A 52 12.35 -39.07 9.74
CA VAL A 52 13.50 -38.15 9.63
C VAL A 52 13.29 -36.91 10.50
N HIS A 53 12.09 -36.33 10.45
CA HIS A 53 11.74 -35.09 11.14
C HIS A 53 10.22 -35.02 11.44
N GLU A 54 9.77 -35.79 12.43
CA GLU A 54 8.36 -35.92 12.87
C GLU A 54 7.61 -34.57 12.98
N ASN A 55 8.16 -33.60 13.72
CA ASN A 55 7.52 -32.28 13.90
C ASN A 55 7.26 -31.55 12.57
N PHE A 56 8.13 -31.71 11.57
CA PHE A 56 7.99 -31.04 10.28
C PHE A 56 6.91 -31.74 9.47
N TYR A 57 6.92 -33.08 9.45
CA TYR A 57 5.86 -33.87 8.86
C TYR A 57 4.48 -33.52 9.43
N ASP A 58 4.36 -33.41 10.76
CA ASP A 58 3.11 -33.04 11.42
C ASP A 58 2.62 -31.64 11.01
N ILE A 59 3.54 -30.68 10.88
CA ILE A 59 3.22 -29.33 10.38
C ILE A 59 2.70 -29.40 8.93
N LEU A 60 3.34 -30.20 8.07
CA LEU A 60 2.91 -30.38 6.68
C LEU A 60 1.51 -31.00 6.59
N VAL A 61 1.22 -32.05 7.37
CA VAL A 61 -0.09 -32.70 7.42
C VAL A 61 -1.16 -31.75 7.96
N LYS A 62 -0.87 -31.11 9.11
CA LYS A 62 -1.81 -30.17 9.76
C LYS A 62 -2.20 -29.00 8.85
N ASN A 63 -1.27 -28.51 8.03
CA ASN A 63 -1.50 -27.38 7.14
C ASN A 63 -1.90 -27.81 5.71
N GLY A 64 -2.19 -29.10 5.48
CA GLY A 64 -2.72 -29.60 4.21
C GLY A 64 -1.70 -29.76 3.08
N PHE A 65 -0.40 -29.65 3.38
CA PHE A 65 0.66 -29.89 2.39
C PHE A 65 0.81 -31.38 2.07
N VAL A 66 0.52 -32.24 3.05
CA VAL A 66 0.51 -33.69 2.93
C VAL A 66 -0.88 -34.19 3.36
N ILE A 67 -1.49 -35.06 2.55
CA ILE A 67 -2.88 -35.49 2.68
C ILE A 67 -3.00 -37.01 2.53
N ASP A 68 -4.15 -37.55 2.87
CA ASP A 68 -4.46 -38.97 2.66
C ASP A 68 -4.50 -39.31 1.15
N ASN A 69 -4.04 -40.51 0.81
CA ASN A 69 -4.00 -41.00 -0.58
C ASN A 69 -5.41 -41.06 -1.20
N GLU A 70 -6.42 -41.36 -0.39
CA GLU A 70 -7.81 -41.54 -0.82
C GLU A 70 -8.53 -40.21 -1.12
N VAL A 71 -7.94 -39.05 -0.77
CA VAL A 71 -8.56 -37.74 -0.99
C VAL A 71 -8.49 -37.35 -2.48
N ASP A 72 -9.65 -37.16 -3.11
CA ASP A 72 -9.80 -36.48 -4.39
C ASP A 72 -10.01 -34.98 -4.16
N GLU A 73 -8.93 -34.22 -4.19
CA GLU A 73 -8.95 -32.78 -3.92
C GLU A 73 -9.80 -32.01 -4.94
N LEU A 74 -9.85 -32.44 -6.21
CA LEU A 74 -10.62 -31.77 -7.24
C LEU A 74 -12.12 -31.99 -7.06
N ALA A 75 -12.53 -33.20 -6.68
CA ALA A 75 -13.92 -33.48 -6.33
C ALA A 75 -14.36 -32.62 -5.14
N GLU A 76 -13.49 -32.45 -4.14
CA GLU A 76 -13.78 -31.63 -2.96
C GLU A 76 -13.88 -30.13 -3.28
N ILE A 77 -13.01 -29.61 -4.15
CA ILE A 77 -13.11 -28.23 -4.68
C ILE A 77 -14.45 -28.01 -5.37
N LYS A 78 -14.87 -28.95 -6.24
CA LYS A 78 -16.17 -28.87 -6.93
C LYS A 78 -17.32 -28.88 -5.93
N ARG A 79 -17.25 -29.73 -4.90
CA ARG A 79 -18.26 -29.80 -3.83
C ARG A 79 -18.38 -28.47 -3.09
N ILE A 80 -17.28 -27.92 -2.58
CA ILE A 80 -17.26 -26.65 -1.82
C ILE A 80 -17.75 -25.48 -2.67
N SER A 81 -17.31 -25.42 -3.94
CA SER A 81 -17.75 -24.37 -4.85
C SER A 81 -19.25 -24.44 -5.14
N ASN A 82 -19.81 -25.64 -5.33
CA ASN A 82 -21.24 -25.80 -5.55
C ASN A 82 -22.05 -25.49 -4.29
N GLU A 83 -21.59 -25.91 -3.10
CA GLU A 83 -22.24 -25.54 -1.83
C GLU A 83 -22.25 -24.02 -1.58
N THR A 84 -21.19 -23.33 -2.01
CA THR A 84 -21.09 -21.88 -1.91
C THR A 84 -22.07 -21.18 -2.86
N ASP A 85 -22.22 -21.70 -4.08
CA ASP A 85 -23.04 -21.08 -5.14
C ASP A 85 -24.53 -21.42 -5.07
N ASP A 86 -24.85 -22.61 -4.56
CA ASP A 86 -26.21 -23.16 -4.42
C ASP A 86 -26.75 -23.00 -2.98
N ASN A 87 -26.21 -22.07 -2.20
CA ASN A 87 -26.66 -21.83 -0.84
C ASN A 87 -28.09 -21.26 -0.80
N ASP A 88 -29.06 -22.11 -0.44
CA ASP A 88 -30.47 -21.76 -0.31
C ASP A 88 -30.80 -20.92 0.94
N GLU A 89 -29.86 -20.68 1.84
CA GLU A 89 -30.08 -19.85 3.03
C GLU A 89 -29.88 -18.35 2.75
N VAL A 90 -29.36 -17.99 1.58
CA VAL A 90 -29.05 -16.61 1.20
C VAL A 90 -29.66 -16.28 -0.16
N PHE A 91 -30.33 -15.14 -0.26
CA PHE A 91 -30.71 -14.56 -1.56
C PHE A 91 -30.10 -13.18 -1.71
N GLU A 92 -29.54 -12.90 -2.89
CA GLU A 92 -28.92 -11.62 -3.22
C GLU A 92 -29.65 -10.95 -4.38
N LEU A 93 -30.32 -9.84 -4.11
CA LEU A 93 -31.05 -9.06 -5.12
C LEU A 93 -30.34 -7.74 -5.35
N HIS A 94 -30.02 -7.47 -6.62
CA HIS A 94 -29.53 -6.18 -7.06
C HIS A 94 -30.65 -5.49 -7.84
N ILE A 95 -30.83 -4.19 -7.63
CA ILE A 95 -31.82 -3.39 -8.35
C ILE A 95 -31.10 -2.19 -8.95
N ASN A 96 -31.26 -2.02 -10.26
CA ASN A 96 -30.91 -0.78 -10.95
C ASN A 96 -32.20 0.03 -11.12
N PRO A 97 -32.55 0.94 -10.18
CA PRO A 97 -33.76 1.74 -10.29
C PRO A 97 -33.76 2.66 -11.52
N THR A 98 -32.58 2.94 -12.08
CA THR A 98 -32.36 3.82 -13.23
C THR A 98 -31.01 3.51 -13.89
N MET A 99 -30.90 3.78 -15.20
CA MET A 99 -29.62 3.89 -15.91
C MET A 99 -29.22 5.35 -16.16
N ASN A 100 -29.94 6.31 -15.57
CA ASN A 100 -29.63 7.73 -15.62
C ASN A 100 -28.63 8.08 -14.51
N CYS A 101 -27.67 8.95 -14.78
CA CYS A 101 -26.68 9.42 -13.82
C CYS A 101 -26.51 10.93 -13.96
N ASN A 102 -26.23 11.60 -12.84
CA ASN A 102 -25.89 13.02 -12.79
C ASN A 102 -24.42 13.30 -13.14
N PHE A 103 -23.59 12.26 -13.34
CA PHE A 103 -22.22 12.36 -13.85
C PHE A 103 -22.06 11.60 -15.18
N LYS A 104 -20.95 11.87 -15.87
CA LYS A 104 -20.57 11.25 -17.15
C LYS A 104 -19.08 10.89 -17.14
N CYS A 105 -18.69 10.03 -16.21
CA CYS A 105 -17.30 9.64 -16.03
C CYS A 105 -16.78 8.97 -17.31
N TRP A 106 -15.58 9.33 -17.78
CA TRP A 106 -15.04 8.86 -19.06
C TRP A 106 -14.85 7.33 -19.13
N TYR A 107 -14.58 6.69 -18.00
CA TYR A 107 -14.40 5.24 -17.88
C TYR A 107 -15.73 4.50 -17.64
N CYS A 108 -16.86 5.19 -17.50
CA CYS A 108 -18.13 4.54 -17.19
C CYS A 108 -18.61 3.69 -18.37
N TYR A 109 -18.88 2.41 -18.15
CA TYR A 109 -19.42 1.49 -19.17
C TYR A 109 -20.96 1.54 -19.26
N GLU A 110 -21.61 2.31 -18.39
CA GLU A 110 -23.07 2.42 -18.39
C GLU A 110 -23.58 3.38 -19.46
N THR A 111 -24.76 3.08 -20.01
CA THR A 111 -25.31 3.78 -21.18
C THR A 111 -25.93 5.16 -20.87
N HIS A 112 -26.02 5.56 -19.60
CA HIS A 112 -26.51 6.87 -19.17
C HIS A 112 -27.84 7.30 -19.81
N ILE A 113 -28.85 6.42 -19.75
CA ILE A 113 -30.14 6.64 -20.42
C ILE A 113 -30.96 7.69 -19.67
N LYS A 114 -31.07 8.88 -20.26
CA LYS A 114 -31.85 9.99 -19.69
C LYS A 114 -33.31 9.56 -19.42
N ASP A 115 -33.83 9.94 -18.26
CA ASP A 115 -35.19 9.68 -17.80
C ASP A 115 -35.57 8.18 -17.65
N SER A 116 -34.61 7.25 -17.85
CA SER A 116 -34.80 5.85 -17.49
C SER A 116 -35.07 5.74 -15.99
N LYS A 117 -36.15 5.08 -15.61
CA LYS A 117 -36.45 4.73 -14.22
C LYS A 117 -37.48 3.63 -14.19
N MET A 118 -37.51 2.86 -13.10
CA MET A 118 -38.59 1.91 -12.87
C MET A 118 -39.93 2.63 -12.91
N ASN A 119 -40.89 2.06 -13.64
CA ASN A 119 -42.28 2.47 -13.60
C ASN A 119 -43.03 1.65 -12.53
N ASP A 120 -44.30 2.01 -12.30
CA ASP A 120 -45.13 1.35 -11.28
C ASP A 120 -45.27 -0.17 -11.53
N THR A 121 -45.35 -0.58 -12.80
CA THR A 121 -45.41 -2.00 -13.18
C THR A 121 -44.14 -2.73 -12.76
N THR A 122 -42.95 -2.25 -13.13
CA THR A 122 -41.68 -2.88 -12.76
C THR A 122 -41.50 -2.92 -11.24
N ILE A 123 -41.91 -1.87 -10.52
CA ILE A 123 -41.90 -1.85 -9.05
C ILE A 123 -42.79 -2.97 -8.50
N GLN A 124 -44.03 -3.10 -8.98
CA GLN A 124 -44.96 -4.14 -8.55
C GLN A 124 -44.45 -5.55 -8.87
N SER A 125 -43.91 -5.77 -10.07
CA SER A 125 -43.31 -7.05 -10.47
C SER A 125 -42.12 -7.41 -9.58
N THR A 126 -41.31 -6.42 -9.19
CA THR A 126 -40.16 -6.62 -8.30
C THR A 126 -40.61 -6.97 -6.88
N VAL A 127 -41.67 -6.35 -6.38
CA VAL A 127 -42.28 -6.71 -5.10
C VAL A 127 -42.82 -8.14 -5.15
N ALA A 128 -43.50 -8.51 -6.23
CA ALA A 128 -44.03 -9.86 -6.42
C ALA A 128 -42.90 -10.91 -6.50
N LEU A 129 -41.76 -10.58 -7.10
CA LEU A 129 -40.57 -11.43 -7.09
C LEU A 129 -40.09 -11.69 -5.66
N VAL A 130 -39.97 -10.63 -4.86
CA VAL A 130 -39.54 -10.77 -3.45
C VAL A 130 -40.53 -11.60 -2.65
N ASP A 131 -41.83 -11.44 -2.90
CA ASP A 131 -42.87 -12.28 -2.27
C ASP A 131 -42.66 -13.76 -2.60
N LYS A 132 -42.45 -14.09 -3.88
CA LYS A 132 -42.16 -15.47 -4.29
C LYS A 132 -40.89 -16.02 -3.67
N ILE A 133 -39.85 -15.21 -3.51
CA ILE A 133 -38.59 -15.62 -2.89
C ILE A 133 -38.82 -15.96 -1.40
N ILE A 134 -39.46 -15.07 -0.66
CA ILE A 134 -39.68 -15.22 0.80
C ILE A 134 -40.67 -16.36 1.08
N GLU A 135 -41.76 -16.46 0.32
CA GLU A 135 -42.79 -17.50 0.52
C GLU A 135 -42.35 -18.86 -0.03
N GLY A 136 -41.60 -18.86 -1.13
CA GLY A 136 -41.14 -20.07 -1.82
C GLY A 136 -39.94 -20.74 -1.17
N ASN A 137 -39.17 -20.04 -0.34
CA ASN A 137 -37.98 -20.57 0.30
C ASN A 137 -38.05 -20.53 1.84
N PRO A 138 -38.50 -21.62 2.50
CA PRO A 138 -38.56 -21.68 3.95
C PRO A 138 -37.20 -21.73 4.66
N LYS A 139 -36.11 -22.02 3.92
CA LYS A 139 -34.74 -22.09 4.46
C LYS A 139 -34.01 -20.75 4.42
N LEU A 140 -34.58 -19.74 3.75
CA LEU A 140 -33.99 -18.42 3.61
C LEU A 140 -33.75 -17.79 4.99
N LYS A 141 -32.49 -17.49 5.29
CA LYS A 141 -32.06 -16.83 6.54
C LYS A 141 -31.57 -15.41 6.30
N ASN A 142 -30.99 -15.14 5.14
CA ASN A 142 -30.37 -13.85 4.80
C ASN A 142 -30.91 -13.32 3.47
N PHE A 143 -31.36 -12.07 3.45
CA PHE A 143 -31.75 -11.37 2.23
C PHE A 143 -30.89 -10.13 2.07
N LYS A 144 -30.10 -10.07 0.99
CA LYS A 144 -29.20 -8.96 0.68
C LYS A 144 -29.75 -8.15 -0.48
N LEU A 145 -29.96 -6.85 -0.28
CA LEU A 145 -30.51 -5.93 -1.27
C LEU A 145 -29.51 -4.84 -1.65
N TYR A 146 -29.00 -4.92 -2.86
CA TYR A 146 -28.03 -3.97 -3.41
C TYR A 146 -28.69 -3.02 -4.41
N TRP A 147 -28.34 -1.75 -4.32
CA TRP A 147 -28.82 -0.70 -5.23
C TRP A 147 -27.67 -0.23 -6.12
N PHE A 148 -27.84 -0.35 -7.44
CA PHE A 148 -26.82 -0.06 -8.44
C PHE A 148 -27.44 0.69 -9.65
N GLY A 149 -26.79 0.70 -10.81
CA GLY A 149 -27.20 1.41 -12.02
C GLY A 149 -26.52 2.77 -12.12
N GLY A 150 -27.14 3.70 -12.86
CA GLY A 150 -26.54 5.01 -13.16
C GLY A 150 -26.21 5.80 -11.91
N GLU A 151 -27.23 6.37 -11.28
CA GLU A 151 -27.14 6.87 -9.91
C GLU A 151 -28.41 6.43 -9.16
N PRO A 152 -28.34 5.41 -8.29
CA PRO A 152 -29.53 4.87 -7.64
C PRO A 152 -30.26 5.88 -6.76
N LEU A 153 -29.57 6.92 -6.28
CA LEU A 153 -30.19 7.96 -5.45
C LEU A 153 -30.95 9.01 -6.27
N LEU A 154 -30.81 9.05 -7.60
CA LEU A 154 -31.40 10.08 -8.46
C LEU A 154 -32.94 10.09 -8.42
N TYR A 155 -33.55 8.92 -8.28
CA TYR A 155 -35.00 8.76 -8.16
C TYR A 155 -35.41 8.08 -6.84
N PHE A 156 -34.59 8.24 -5.80
CA PHE A 156 -34.74 7.56 -4.50
C PHE A 156 -36.19 7.56 -3.98
N TYR A 157 -36.84 8.72 -3.90
CA TYR A 157 -38.21 8.84 -3.40
C TYR A 157 -39.29 8.25 -4.33
N LYS A 158 -39.00 8.07 -5.62
CA LYS A 158 -39.97 7.57 -6.62
C LYS A 158 -39.87 6.07 -6.84
N THR A 159 -38.70 5.47 -6.64
CA THR A 159 -38.45 4.05 -6.94
C THR A 159 -38.02 3.28 -5.70
N VAL A 160 -36.97 3.74 -5.02
CA VAL A 160 -36.35 3.05 -3.88
C VAL A 160 -37.26 3.03 -2.66
N VAL A 161 -37.87 4.17 -2.30
CA VAL A 161 -38.75 4.25 -1.12
C VAL A 161 -39.99 3.33 -1.25
N PRO A 162 -40.76 3.34 -2.36
CA PRO A 162 -41.87 2.41 -2.53
C PRO A 162 -41.46 0.94 -2.44
N LEU A 163 -40.29 0.58 -2.97
CA LEU A 163 -39.75 -0.78 -2.87
C LEU A 163 -39.44 -1.15 -1.41
N PHE A 164 -38.77 -0.27 -0.66
CA PHE A 164 -38.50 -0.51 0.77
C PHE A 164 -39.78 -0.66 1.58
N GLU A 165 -40.76 0.23 1.38
CA GLU A 165 -42.06 0.20 2.06
C GLU A 165 -42.80 -1.13 1.83
N ALA A 166 -42.65 -1.71 0.63
CA ALA A 166 -43.29 -2.97 0.28
C ALA A 166 -42.49 -4.21 0.72
N ILE A 167 -41.16 -4.17 0.68
CA ILE A 167 -40.28 -5.33 0.87
C ILE A 167 -39.88 -5.53 2.33
N TYR A 168 -39.38 -4.47 2.98
CA TYR A 168 -38.73 -4.58 4.29
C TYR A 168 -39.64 -5.18 5.38
N PRO A 169 -40.92 -4.76 5.54
CA PRO A 169 -41.80 -5.33 6.55
C PRO A 169 -42.04 -6.83 6.40
N LYS A 170 -41.96 -7.36 5.18
CA LYS A 170 -42.17 -8.78 4.89
C LYS A 170 -40.98 -9.63 5.32
N ILE A 171 -39.77 -9.13 5.07
CA ILE A 171 -38.51 -9.73 5.52
C ILE A 171 -38.46 -9.76 7.05
N GLU A 172 -38.77 -8.62 7.69
CA GLU A 172 -38.77 -8.47 9.15
C GLU A 172 -39.80 -9.42 9.79
N LYS A 173 -41.04 -9.46 9.27
CA LYS A 173 -42.09 -10.37 9.74
C LYS A 173 -41.68 -11.85 9.66
N ARG A 174 -40.85 -12.21 8.68
CA ARG A 174 -40.36 -13.59 8.52
C ARG A 174 -39.18 -13.93 9.43
N GLY A 175 -38.57 -12.93 10.06
CA GLY A 175 -37.37 -13.08 10.88
C GLY A 175 -36.11 -13.36 10.05
N ILE A 176 -36.08 -12.89 8.80
CA ILE A 176 -34.92 -13.02 7.90
C ILE A 176 -33.96 -11.87 8.20
N GLU A 177 -32.67 -12.16 8.28
CA GLU A 177 -31.61 -11.15 8.41
C GLU A 177 -31.54 -10.32 7.12
N PHE A 178 -31.62 -9.00 7.27
CA PHE A 178 -31.64 -8.07 6.15
C PHE A 178 -30.36 -7.26 6.08
N PHE A 179 -29.76 -7.19 4.90
CA PHE A 179 -28.65 -6.29 4.60
C PHE A 179 -29.01 -5.48 3.36
N SER A 180 -28.80 -4.16 3.39
CA SER A 180 -28.94 -3.33 2.19
C SER A 180 -27.79 -2.34 2.02
N SER A 181 -27.36 -2.20 0.77
CA SER A 181 -26.22 -1.38 0.38
C SER A 181 -26.47 -0.62 -0.91
N PHE A 182 -26.01 0.62 -0.97
CA PHE A 182 -25.98 1.40 -2.22
C PHE A 182 -24.58 1.43 -2.81
N THR A 183 -24.46 1.38 -4.13
CA THR A 183 -23.28 1.89 -4.83
C THR A 183 -23.67 3.20 -5.50
N THR A 184 -23.10 4.31 -5.03
CA THR A 184 -23.51 5.66 -5.43
C THR A 184 -22.29 6.52 -5.66
N ASN A 185 -22.44 7.59 -6.45
CA ASN A 185 -21.42 8.62 -6.53
C ASN A 185 -21.33 9.50 -5.27
N GLY A 186 -22.30 9.39 -4.35
CA GLY A 186 -22.28 10.05 -3.05
C GLY A 186 -22.74 11.51 -3.05
N LEU A 187 -22.95 12.14 -4.21
CA LEU A 187 -23.33 13.56 -4.29
C LEU A 187 -24.72 13.83 -3.70
N LEU A 188 -25.67 12.92 -3.90
CA LEU A 188 -27.08 13.12 -3.54
C LEU A 188 -27.43 12.68 -2.11
N ILE A 189 -26.44 12.30 -1.31
CA ILE A 189 -26.65 11.91 0.08
C ILE A 189 -27.05 13.15 0.89
N GLU A 190 -28.14 13.04 1.64
CA GLU A 190 -28.65 14.08 2.53
C GLU A 190 -29.24 13.45 3.80
N GLN A 191 -29.40 14.23 4.87
CA GLN A 191 -29.90 13.71 6.16
C GLN A 191 -31.24 12.99 6.03
N LYS A 192 -32.19 13.57 5.27
CA LYS A 192 -33.52 12.98 5.07
C LYS A 192 -33.47 11.60 4.41
N LEU A 193 -32.53 11.40 3.48
CA LEU A 193 -32.30 10.12 2.83
C LEU A 193 -31.73 9.11 3.83
N LEU A 194 -30.73 9.52 4.63
CA LEU A 194 -30.12 8.66 5.64
C LEU A 194 -31.12 8.22 6.72
N ASP A 195 -32.03 9.10 7.13
CA ASP A 195 -33.11 8.76 8.08
C ASP A 195 -34.02 7.64 7.54
N ILE A 196 -34.35 7.70 6.24
CA ILE A 196 -35.14 6.67 5.55
C ILE A 196 -34.33 5.37 5.43
N CYS A 197 -33.07 5.47 5.03
CA CYS A 197 -32.16 4.34 4.92
C CYS A 197 -32.05 3.57 6.24
N LYS A 198 -31.86 4.28 7.37
CA LYS A 198 -31.87 3.67 8.71
C LYS A 198 -33.17 2.96 9.04
N LYS A 199 -34.31 3.62 8.76
CA LYS A 199 -35.64 3.07 9.01
C LYS A 199 -35.84 1.71 8.31
N PHE A 200 -35.22 1.53 7.15
CA PHE A 200 -35.34 0.31 6.34
C PHE A 200 -34.10 -0.58 6.38
N GLY A 201 -33.24 -0.44 7.40
CA GLY A 201 -32.10 -1.35 7.62
C GLY A 201 -30.97 -1.24 6.59
N VAL A 202 -30.83 -0.12 5.89
CA VAL A 202 -29.67 0.17 5.05
C VAL A 202 -28.49 0.47 5.96
N SER A 203 -27.41 -0.29 5.80
CA SER A 203 -26.25 -0.22 6.68
C SER A 203 -24.95 0.12 5.96
N ASN A 204 -24.96 0.19 4.61
CA ASN A 204 -23.75 0.44 3.84
C ASN A 204 -23.98 1.35 2.61
N PHE A 205 -23.02 2.22 2.32
CA PHE A 205 -22.88 2.93 1.04
C PHE A 205 -21.48 2.74 0.51
N GLN A 206 -21.34 2.20 -0.69
CA GLN A 206 -20.11 2.22 -1.45
C GLN A 206 -20.05 3.50 -2.30
N ILE A 207 -19.01 4.29 -2.12
CA ILE A 207 -18.80 5.58 -2.80
C ILE A 207 -17.47 5.56 -3.52
N THR A 208 -17.43 6.06 -4.76
CA THR A 208 -16.19 6.10 -5.55
C THR A 208 -15.55 7.49 -5.50
N LEU A 209 -14.23 7.54 -5.27
CA LEU A 209 -13.40 8.73 -5.47
C LEU A 209 -12.37 8.46 -6.59
N ASP A 210 -12.27 9.39 -7.55
CA ASP A 210 -11.32 9.32 -8.68
C ASP A 210 -10.04 10.13 -8.41
N GLY A 211 -9.33 9.78 -7.34
CA GLY A 211 -8.21 10.56 -6.83
C GLY A 211 -8.64 11.71 -5.92
N HIS A 212 -7.66 12.54 -5.56
CA HIS A 212 -7.87 13.72 -4.73
C HIS A 212 -8.55 14.85 -5.53
N ARG A 213 -8.86 15.95 -4.83
CA ARG A 213 -9.76 17.04 -5.22
C ARG A 213 -9.66 17.50 -6.67
N GLU A 214 -8.46 17.84 -7.16
CA GLU A 214 -8.31 18.35 -8.53
C GLU A 214 -8.66 17.28 -9.56
N ARG A 215 -8.09 16.09 -9.40
CA ARG A 215 -8.29 14.96 -10.33
C ARG A 215 -9.74 14.48 -10.32
N HIS A 216 -10.33 14.34 -9.15
CA HIS A 216 -11.73 13.94 -8.99
C HIS A 216 -12.65 14.92 -9.70
N ASN A 217 -12.44 16.23 -9.50
CA ASN A 217 -13.27 17.27 -10.11
C ASN A 217 -13.12 17.37 -11.63
N LYS A 218 -12.08 16.77 -12.24
CA LYS A 218 -11.99 16.63 -13.71
C LYS A 218 -12.85 15.48 -14.24
N VAL A 219 -13.07 14.42 -13.45
CA VAL A 219 -13.92 13.27 -13.84
C VAL A 219 -15.38 13.51 -13.48
N ARG A 220 -15.60 13.90 -12.22
CA ARG A 220 -16.90 14.03 -11.57
C ARG A 220 -17.05 15.49 -11.19
N PHE A 221 -17.79 16.23 -12.02
CA PHE A 221 -18.13 17.62 -11.77
C PHE A 221 -19.63 17.83 -11.91
N VAL A 222 -20.17 18.74 -11.12
CA VAL A 222 -21.57 19.17 -11.21
C VAL A 222 -21.75 20.10 -12.42
N SER A 223 -20.76 20.94 -12.69
CA SER A 223 -20.64 21.76 -13.90
C SER A 223 -19.17 22.10 -14.15
N GLU A 224 -18.82 22.65 -15.32
CA GLU A 224 -17.43 23.02 -15.67
C GLU A 224 -16.74 23.91 -14.63
N LYS A 225 -17.50 24.62 -13.78
CA LYS A 225 -16.99 25.52 -12.75
C LYS A 225 -17.22 25.01 -11.32
N ARG A 226 -17.87 23.86 -11.14
CA ARG A 226 -18.22 23.30 -9.83
C ARG A 226 -17.88 21.82 -9.78
N GLY A 227 -16.81 21.49 -9.06
CA GLY A 227 -16.44 20.13 -8.71
C GLY A 227 -17.42 19.46 -7.73
N SER A 228 -17.24 18.16 -7.46
CA SER A 228 -18.07 17.39 -6.52
C SER A 228 -17.32 16.81 -5.32
N TYR A 229 -15.99 16.82 -5.31
CA TYR A 229 -15.18 16.13 -4.31
C TYR A 229 -15.56 16.51 -2.87
N ASP A 230 -15.58 17.82 -2.56
CA ASP A 230 -15.87 18.33 -1.22
C ASP A 230 -17.26 17.95 -0.71
N GLU A 231 -18.25 18.03 -1.59
CA GLU A 231 -19.63 17.69 -1.25
C GLU A 231 -19.74 16.19 -0.95
N ILE A 232 -19.08 15.35 -1.74
CA ILE A 232 -19.04 13.90 -1.55
C ILE A 232 -18.31 13.54 -0.24
N VAL A 233 -17.17 14.16 0.07
CA VAL A 233 -16.45 13.94 1.34
C VAL A 233 -17.30 14.35 2.54
N ASN A 234 -17.97 15.51 2.48
CA ASN A 234 -18.88 15.94 3.54
C ASN A 234 -20.07 14.98 3.71
N ASN A 235 -20.59 14.46 2.61
CA ASN A 235 -21.66 13.47 2.61
C ASN A 235 -21.21 12.11 3.18
N ILE A 236 -19.97 11.70 2.94
CA ILE A 236 -19.36 10.53 3.60
C ILE A 236 -19.37 10.75 5.12
N LYS A 237 -18.83 11.88 5.59
CA LYS A 237 -18.81 12.23 7.03
C LYS A 237 -20.21 12.28 7.63
N LEU A 238 -21.20 12.79 6.89
CA LEU A 238 -22.59 12.78 7.30
C LEU A 238 -23.14 11.35 7.50
N GLY A 239 -22.80 10.43 6.60
CA GLY A 239 -23.13 9.00 6.73
C GLY A 239 -22.53 8.37 7.99
N LEU A 240 -21.27 8.66 8.28
CA LEU A 240 -20.55 8.18 9.48
C LEU A 240 -21.18 8.67 10.78
N LYS A 241 -21.52 9.96 10.87
CA LYS A 241 -22.26 10.55 12.00
C LYS A 241 -23.63 9.90 12.23
N ASN A 242 -24.16 9.32 11.17
CA ASN A 242 -25.39 8.56 11.19
C ASN A 242 -25.17 7.08 11.55
N GLY A 243 -23.95 6.61 11.79
CA GLY A 243 -23.66 5.20 12.11
C GLY A 243 -23.90 4.25 10.94
N ILE A 244 -23.81 4.77 9.71
CA ILE A 244 -23.91 3.98 8.48
C ILE A 244 -22.49 3.74 7.96
N HIS A 245 -22.20 2.52 7.54
CA HIS A 245 -20.90 2.17 6.99
C HIS A 245 -20.71 2.82 5.61
N MET A 246 -19.61 3.51 5.41
CA MET A 246 -19.21 4.16 4.17
C MET A 246 -17.98 3.44 3.64
N SER A 247 -18.15 2.71 2.54
CA SER A 247 -17.08 2.03 1.82
C SER A 247 -16.57 2.92 0.68
N VAL A 248 -15.45 3.60 0.89
CA VAL A 248 -14.84 4.46 -0.13
C VAL A 248 -13.96 3.61 -1.05
N ARG A 249 -14.36 3.48 -2.31
CA ARG A 249 -13.57 2.91 -3.38
C ARG A 249 -12.76 4.01 -4.06
N ILE A 250 -11.44 3.96 -3.96
CA ILE A 250 -10.56 4.88 -4.65
C ILE A 250 -10.11 4.22 -5.95
N ASN A 251 -10.47 4.84 -7.07
CA ASN A 251 -9.96 4.44 -8.36
C ASN A 251 -8.53 4.95 -8.50
N ILE A 252 -7.61 4.05 -8.81
CA ILE A 252 -6.19 4.36 -9.02
C ILE A 252 -5.82 4.26 -10.50
N SER A 253 -5.03 5.24 -10.93
CA SER A 253 -4.40 5.43 -12.24
C SER A 253 -3.13 6.26 -12.09
N GLU A 254 -2.29 6.31 -13.14
CA GLU A 254 -1.01 7.05 -13.13
C GLU A 254 -1.21 8.51 -12.67
N GLU A 255 -2.30 9.13 -13.11
CA GLU A 255 -2.64 10.52 -12.78
C GLU A 255 -3.13 10.73 -11.33
N THR A 256 -3.60 9.67 -10.65
CA THR A 256 -4.12 9.78 -9.28
C THR A 256 -3.04 9.53 -8.21
N LEU A 257 -1.96 8.84 -8.56
CA LEU A 257 -0.94 8.35 -7.61
C LEU A 257 -0.29 9.48 -6.81
N TYR A 258 0.02 10.60 -7.45
CA TYR A 258 0.77 11.70 -6.84
C TYR A 258 0.03 12.34 -5.65
N GLU A 259 -1.29 12.49 -5.76
CA GLU A 259 -2.12 13.10 -4.71
C GLU A 259 -2.92 12.08 -3.90
N LEU A 260 -2.74 10.78 -4.15
CA LEU A 260 -3.53 9.72 -3.51
C LEU A 260 -3.43 9.78 -1.98
N ARG A 261 -2.22 10.08 -1.46
CA ARG A 261 -1.96 10.32 -0.04
C ARG A 261 -2.84 11.43 0.55
N ASN A 262 -3.10 12.49 -0.21
CA ASN A 262 -3.82 13.66 0.31
C ASN A 262 -5.28 13.35 0.68
N ILE A 263 -5.89 12.33 0.06
CA ILE A 263 -7.28 11.94 0.36
C ILE A 263 -7.44 11.65 1.86
N ILE A 264 -6.45 11.04 2.51
CA ILE A 264 -6.57 10.67 3.93
C ILE A 264 -6.71 11.89 4.85
N HIS A 265 -6.08 13.00 4.47
CA HIS A 265 -6.08 14.22 5.26
C HIS A 265 -7.46 14.88 5.28
N ASP A 266 -8.28 14.66 4.25
CA ASP A 266 -9.67 15.12 4.22
C ASP A 266 -10.58 14.32 5.19
N PHE A 267 -10.08 13.26 5.82
CA PHE A 267 -10.79 12.38 6.76
C PHE A 267 -10.20 12.38 8.20
N ILE A 268 -9.18 13.20 8.48
CA ILE A 268 -8.49 13.21 9.78
C ILE A 268 -9.34 13.74 10.94
N ASP A 269 -10.36 14.54 10.63
CA ASP A 269 -11.31 15.14 11.58
C ASP A 269 -12.42 14.17 12.03
N ILE A 270 -12.43 12.92 11.54
CA ILE A 270 -13.39 11.89 11.93
C ILE A 270 -13.09 11.39 13.35
N GLU A 271 -14.13 11.26 14.17
CA GLU A 271 -14.01 10.74 15.53
C GLU A 271 -13.63 9.25 15.54
N GLU A 272 -12.87 8.80 16.55
CA GLU A 272 -12.35 7.42 16.61
C GLU A 272 -13.46 6.35 16.60
N ASN A 273 -14.61 6.64 17.21
CA ASN A 273 -15.81 5.80 17.21
C ASN A 273 -16.52 5.74 15.84
N GLU A 274 -16.28 6.72 14.96
CA GLU A 274 -16.84 6.82 13.61
C GLU A 274 -15.96 6.08 12.59
N LYS A 275 -14.63 6.00 12.81
CA LYS A 275 -13.69 5.31 11.91
C LYS A 275 -14.07 3.86 11.60
N ARG A 276 -14.67 3.16 12.56
CA ARG A 276 -15.17 1.77 12.36
C ARG A 276 -16.25 1.65 11.27
N PHE A 277 -16.90 2.76 10.94
CA PHE A 277 -17.89 2.85 9.88
C PHE A 277 -17.28 3.34 8.55
N LEU A 278 -15.96 3.56 8.47
CA LEU A 278 -15.30 3.99 7.24
C LEU A 278 -14.29 2.93 6.81
N SER A 279 -14.39 2.51 5.56
CA SER A 279 -13.39 1.62 4.95
C SER A 279 -12.96 2.14 3.60
N PHE A 280 -11.68 2.02 3.28
CA PHE A 280 -11.11 2.34 1.97
C PHE A 280 -10.76 1.08 1.20
N SER A 281 -10.89 1.15 -0.11
CA SER A 281 -10.46 0.09 -1.01
C SER A 281 -9.89 0.71 -2.29
N PHE A 282 -8.76 0.20 -2.76
CA PHE A 282 -8.03 0.78 -3.87
C PHE A 282 -8.12 -0.15 -5.08
N PHE A 283 -8.62 0.37 -6.20
CA PHE A 283 -8.89 -0.42 -7.40
C PHE A 283 -8.37 0.27 -8.65
N GLU A 284 -7.60 -0.46 -9.46
CA GLU A 284 -7.14 0.02 -10.76
C GLU A 284 -8.32 0.25 -11.70
N VAL A 285 -8.23 1.28 -12.53
CA VAL A 285 -9.21 1.54 -13.58
C VAL A 285 -8.93 0.60 -14.75
N TRP A 286 -9.75 -0.45 -14.87
CA TRP A 286 -9.64 -1.53 -15.87
C TRP A 286 -9.65 -1.07 -17.34
N GLN A 287 -10.06 0.18 -17.60
CA GLN A 287 -10.11 0.79 -18.94
C GLN A 287 -8.78 1.46 -19.35
N GLU A 288 -7.76 1.49 -18.49
CA GLU A 288 -6.44 1.99 -18.84
C GLU A 288 -5.61 0.90 -19.53
N GLU A 289 -4.97 1.24 -20.65
CA GLU A 289 -4.19 0.29 -21.48
C GLU A 289 -2.84 -0.10 -20.85
N LYS A 290 -2.42 0.57 -19.77
CA LYS A 290 -1.15 0.33 -19.09
C LYS A 290 -1.40 -0.19 -17.68
N ASP A 291 -0.84 -1.35 -17.37
CA ASP A 291 -0.78 -1.84 -15.99
C ASP A 291 -0.04 -0.83 -15.11
N LEU A 292 -0.60 -0.53 -13.95
CA LEU A 292 0.09 0.24 -12.93
C LEU A 292 1.22 -0.61 -12.36
N THR A 293 2.45 -0.31 -12.76
CA THR A 293 3.67 -0.93 -12.21
C THR A 293 4.06 -0.38 -10.83
N VAL A 294 3.28 0.58 -10.31
CA VAL A 294 3.54 1.26 -9.04
C VAL A 294 2.80 0.55 -7.91
N ASP A 295 3.57 0.05 -6.94
CA ASP A 295 3.05 -0.43 -5.66
C ASP A 295 2.65 0.78 -4.79
N ILE A 296 1.43 0.76 -4.26
CA ILE A 296 0.91 1.80 -3.34
C ILE A 296 0.77 1.28 -1.92
N SER A 297 1.41 0.15 -1.58
CA SER A 297 1.32 -0.46 -0.24
C SER A 297 1.73 0.51 0.86
N ASP A 298 2.70 1.38 0.60
CA ASP A 298 3.10 2.46 1.52
C ASP A 298 1.94 3.42 1.82
N ILE A 299 1.20 3.84 0.79
CA ILE A 299 0.01 4.69 0.93
C ILE A 299 -1.11 3.95 1.66
N VAL A 300 -1.35 2.69 1.31
CA VAL A 300 -2.38 1.86 1.98
C VAL A 300 -2.05 1.71 3.47
N ASP A 301 -0.78 1.52 3.80
CA ASP A 301 -0.31 1.41 5.17
C ASP A 301 -0.45 2.74 5.94
N GLU A 302 -0.27 3.90 5.29
CA GLU A 302 -0.62 5.19 5.89
C GLU A 302 -2.11 5.25 6.30
N PHE A 303 -3.03 4.75 5.46
CA PHE A 303 -4.45 4.66 5.81
C PHE A 303 -4.72 3.71 6.98
N ARG A 304 -4.09 2.54 6.98
CA ARG A 304 -4.23 1.57 8.08
C ARG A 304 -3.68 2.13 9.39
N ASN A 305 -2.54 2.82 9.33
CA ASN A 305 -1.90 3.43 10.48
C ASN A 305 -2.75 4.55 11.10
N MET A 306 -3.58 5.25 10.32
CA MET A 306 -4.57 6.21 10.84
C MET A 306 -5.83 5.56 11.44
N GLY A 307 -5.90 4.23 11.46
CA GLY A 307 -6.99 3.46 12.05
C GLY A 307 -8.14 3.15 11.09
N PHE A 308 -7.97 3.40 9.79
CA PHE A 308 -8.99 3.06 8.80
C PHE A 308 -8.89 1.59 8.37
N LEU A 309 -10.05 0.99 8.10
CA LEU A 309 -10.12 -0.32 7.47
C LEU A 309 -9.75 -0.18 5.99
N CYS A 310 -8.69 -0.83 5.53
CA CYS A 310 -8.23 -0.70 4.14
C CYS A 310 -8.01 -2.05 3.47
N ASN A 311 -8.64 -2.23 2.31
CA ASN A 311 -8.43 -3.38 1.44
C ASN A 311 -7.55 -3.00 0.24
N TYR A 312 -6.50 -3.76 0.01
CA TYR A 312 -5.64 -3.64 -1.18
C TYR A 312 -5.38 -5.02 -1.80
N LYS A 313 -4.65 -5.07 -2.92
CA LYS A 313 -4.35 -6.25 -3.75
C LYS A 313 -4.22 -7.55 -2.93
N GLY A 314 -4.89 -8.62 -3.38
CA GLY A 314 -4.87 -9.94 -2.74
C GLY A 314 -5.85 -10.16 -1.58
N GLU A 315 -6.45 -9.10 -1.01
CA GLU A 315 -7.31 -9.18 0.18
C GLU A 315 -8.78 -9.53 -0.12
N GLN A 316 -9.24 -9.25 -1.34
CA GLN A 316 -10.56 -9.65 -1.83
C GLN A 316 -10.43 -10.41 -3.13
N ILE A 317 -10.12 -11.71 -3.04
CA ILE A 317 -10.15 -12.60 -4.19
C ILE A 317 -11.39 -13.48 -4.08
N ALA A 318 -12.23 -13.43 -5.11
CA ALA A 318 -13.32 -14.39 -5.27
C ALA A 318 -12.73 -15.80 -5.32
N SER A 319 -13.10 -16.65 -4.38
CA SER A 319 -12.54 -18.00 -4.24
C SER A 319 -13.65 -19.05 -4.30
N ILE A 320 -13.28 -20.33 -4.24
CA ILE A 320 -14.28 -21.41 -4.18
C ILE A 320 -15.14 -21.35 -2.90
N ARG A 321 -14.69 -20.63 -1.86
CA ARG A 321 -15.42 -20.43 -0.58
C ARG A 321 -16.11 -19.06 -0.48
N ASN A 322 -15.83 -18.17 -1.42
CA ASN A 322 -16.42 -16.84 -1.49
C ASN A 322 -16.50 -16.40 -2.96
N SER A 323 -17.37 -17.06 -3.71
CA SER A 323 -17.53 -16.83 -5.14
C SER A 323 -18.19 -15.49 -5.44
N CYS A 324 -18.04 -15.03 -6.69
CA CYS A 324 -18.72 -13.84 -7.18
C CYS A 324 -20.24 -14.04 -7.09
N TYR A 325 -20.98 -12.98 -6.77
CA TYR A 325 -22.44 -13.01 -6.73
C TYR A 325 -23.07 -13.47 -8.05
N ALA A 326 -22.40 -13.24 -9.19
CA ALA A 326 -22.87 -13.65 -10.51
C ALA A 326 -22.79 -15.18 -10.73
N ASP A 327 -21.97 -15.89 -9.96
CA ASP A 327 -21.87 -17.35 -9.97
C ASP A 327 -22.98 -18.02 -9.13
N LYS A 328 -23.58 -17.27 -8.20
CA LYS A 328 -24.56 -17.82 -7.26
C LYS A 328 -25.91 -18.05 -7.93
N LYS A 329 -26.54 -19.18 -7.67
CA LYS A 329 -27.86 -19.49 -8.22
C LYS A 329 -28.94 -18.54 -7.67
N ASN A 330 -28.91 -18.29 -6.36
CA ASN A 330 -29.88 -17.46 -5.65
C ASN A 330 -29.52 -15.96 -5.71
N GLN A 331 -29.32 -15.45 -6.92
CA GLN A 331 -29.02 -14.04 -7.16
C GLN A 331 -29.68 -13.54 -8.46
N ALA A 332 -30.10 -12.28 -8.48
CA ALA A 332 -30.59 -11.62 -9.69
C ALA A 332 -30.32 -10.11 -9.66
N ILE A 333 -30.16 -9.50 -10.83
CA ILE A 333 -30.16 -8.05 -11.04
C ILE A 333 -31.40 -7.67 -11.81
N ILE A 334 -32.26 -6.84 -11.24
CA ILE A 334 -33.45 -6.31 -11.90
C ILE A 334 -33.13 -4.91 -12.41
N ASN A 335 -33.17 -4.75 -13.73
CA ASN A 335 -32.97 -3.45 -14.36
C ASN A 335 -34.26 -2.62 -14.38
N TYR A 336 -34.13 -1.30 -14.59
CA TYR A 336 -35.26 -0.37 -14.53
C TYR A 336 -36.45 -0.73 -15.45
N ASN A 337 -36.17 -1.44 -16.54
CA ASN A 337 -37.13 -1.86 -17.57
C ASN A 337 -37.65 -3.31 -17.39
N GLY A 338 -37.24 -4.02 -16.34
CA GLY A 338 -37.61 -5.42 -16.11
C GLY A 338 -36.71 -6.45 -16.81
N ASP A 339 -35.69 -6.04 -17.57
CA ASP A 339 -34.64 -6.96 -18.01
C ASP A 339 -33.85 -7.47 -16.79
N VAL A 340 -33.46 -8.75 -16.82
CA VAL A 340 -32.76 -9.42 -15.72
C VAL A 340 -31.34 -9.82 -16.13
N TYR A 341 -30.38 -9.59 -15.24
CA TYR A 341 -28.95 -9.86 -15.44
C TYR A 341 -28.35 -10.59 -14.22
N LYS A 342 -27.11 -11.10 -14.35
CA LYS A 342 -26.36 -11.70 -13.24
C LYS A 342 -25.15 -10.88 -12.77
N CYS A 343 -24.57 -10.06 -13.65
CA CYS A 343 -23.37 -9.27 -13.37
C CYS A 343 -23.63 -7.76 -13.51
N THR A 344 -23.15 -6.94 -12.56
CA THR A 344 -23.22 -5.46 -12.69
C THR A 344 -22.04 -4.86 -13.45
N ALA A 345 -20.97 -5.64 -13.68
CA ALA A 345 -19.72 -5.19 -14.30
C ALA A 345 -19.69 -5.33 -15.84
N ARG A 346 -20.85 -5.20 -16.49
CA ARG A 346 -21.04 -5.24 -17.95
C ARG A 346 -22.14 -4.27 -18.37
N ASP A 347 -22.25 -4.01 -19.66
CA ASP A 347 -23.35 -3.20 -20.18
C ASP A 347 -24.72 -3.83 -19.86
N PHE A 348 -25.73 -2.97 -19.75
CA PHE A 348 -27.13 -3.37 -19.58
C PHE A 348 -27.89 -3.26 -20.91
N ALA A 349 -27.24 -3.58 -22.03
CA ALA A 349 -27.92 -3.67 -23.31
C ALA A 349 -28.86 -4.88 -23.32
N THR A 350 -30.05 -4.75 -23.90
CA THR A 350 -31.05 -5.83 -23.93
C THR A 350 -30.54 -7.12 -24.56
N GLY A 351 -29.55 -7.05 -25.48
CA GLY A 351 -28.89 -8.23 -26.04
C GLY A 351 -28.04 -9.01 -25.02
N SER A 352 -27.60 -8.37 -23.94
CA SER A 352 -26.79 -8.93 -22.86
C SER A 352 -27.62 -9.55 -21.74
N ARG A 353 -28.95 -9.36 -21.72
CA ARG A 353 -29.83 -9.86 -20.66
C ARG A 353 -29.80 -11.38 -20.53
N GLU A 354 -30.01 -11.85 -19.30
CA GLU A 354 -30.05 -13.27 -18.93
C GLU A 354 -31.46 -13.73 -18.57
N GLY A 355 -32.42 -12.80 -18.45
CA GLY A 355 -33.83 -13.12 -18.30
C GLY A 355 -34.74 -11.90 -18.39
N VAL A 356 -36.02 -12.12 -18.13
CA VAL A 356 -37.05 -11.07 -18.05
C VAL A 356 -37.90 -11.28 -16.80
N LEU A 357 -38.20 -10.18 -16.10
CA LEU A 357 -39.12 -10.17 -14.97
C LEU A 357 -40.56 -10.02 -15.46
N ASN A 358 -41.39 -11.01 -15.19
CA ASN A 358 -42.81 -10.99 -15.52
C ASN A 358 -43.64 -10.25 -14.46
N ASP A 359 -44.84 -9.79 -14.84
CA ASP A 359 -45.77 -9.06 -13.98
C ASP A 359 -46.16 -9.82 -12.70
N ASP A 360 -46.14 -11.15 -12.75
CA ASP A 360 -46.45 -11.99 -11.59
C ASP A 360 -45.26 -12.17 -10.63
N GLY A 361 -44.08 -11.62 -10.96
CA GLY A 361 -42.85 -11.74 -10.17
C GLY A 361 -41.99 -12.95 -10.53
N THR A 362 -42.33 -13.74 -11.56
CA THR A 362 -41.42 -14.80 -12.04
C THR A 362 -40.30 -14.23 -12.90
N ILE A 363 -39.12 -14.81 -12.79
CA ILE A 363 -38.01 -14.55 -13.74
C ILE A 363 -38.01 -15.66 -14.79
N GLU A 364 -38.18 -15.27 -16.04
CA GLU A 364 -37.96 -16.15 -17.19
C GLU A 364 -36.48 -16.06 -17.60
N TRP A 365 -35.67 -17.01 -17.11
CA TRP A 365 -34.26 -17.12 -17.47
C TRP A 365 -34.07 -17.67 -18.88
N ASN A 366 -33.04 -17.18 -19.58
CA ASN A 366 -32.69 -17.62 -20.93
C ASN A 366 -31.43 -18.51 -20.95
N ASP A 367 -31.01 -18.90 -22.16
CA ASP A 367 -29.85 -19.77 -22.41
C ASP A 367 -28.52 -19.22 -21.84
N LYS A 368 -28.34 -17.90 -21.73
CA LYS A 368 -27.12 -17.32 -21.14
C LYS A 368 -27.01 -17.62 -19.65
N PHE A 369 -28.12 -17.52 -18.92
CA PHE A 369 -28.18 -17.90 -17.51
C PHE A 369 -27.81 -19.38 -17.34
N GLN A 370 -28.42 -20.26 -18.16
CA GLN A 370 -28.17 -21.70 -18.13
C GLN A 370 -26.68 -22.01 -18.33
N LYS A 371 -26.05 -21.38 -19.32
CA LYS A 371 -24.62 -21.51 -19.61
C LYS A 371 -23.74 -21.01 -18.47
N ARG A 372 -24.09 -19.88 -17.86
CA ARG A 372 -23.30 -19.27 -16.78
C ARG A 372 -23.25 -20.17 -15.55
N ILE A 373 -24.42 -20.64 -15.13
CA ILE A 373 -24.60 -21.33 -13.85
C ILE A 373 -24.23 -22.80 -13.96
N TYR A 374 -24.59 -23.47 -15.06
CA TYR A 374 -24.49 -24.92 -15.14
C TYR A 374 -23.47 -25.39 -16.19
N ASP A 375 -23.55 -24.88 -17.42
CA ASP A 375 -22.89 -25.57 -18.53
C ASP A 375 -21.38 -25.29 -18.63
N THR A 376 -20.90 -24.15 -18.13
CA THR A 376 -19.49 -23.71 -18.32
C THR A 376 -18.61 -23.89 -17.08
N LYS A 377 -19.19 -24.12 -15.91
CA LYS A 377 -18.44 -24.24 -14.65
C LYS A 377 -17.61 -25.53 -14.64
N PHE A 378 -16.34 -25.41 -14.26
CA PHE A 378 -15.36 -26.52 -14.23
C PHE A 378 -15.17 -27.27 -15.57
N GLN A 379 -15.42 -26.63 -16.72
CA GLN A 379 -15.18 -27.22 -18.04
C GLN A 379 -13.79 -26.91 -18.63
N ASN A 380 -13.14 -25.84 -18.17
CA ASN A 380 -11.84 -25.42 -18.69
C ASN A 380 -10.72 -26.32 -18.15
N LYS A 381 -10.17 -27.21 -18.98
CA LYS A 381 -9.17 -28.22 -18.56
C LYS A 381 -7.93 -27.62 -17.89
N PRO A 382 -7.28 -26.56 -18.43
CA PRO A 382 -6.15 -25.92 -17.76
C PRO A 382 -6.43 -25.46 -16.32
N CYS A 383 -7.67 -25.06 -16.01
CA CYS A 383 -8.02 -24.68 -14.64
C CYS A 383 -8.06 -25.87 -13.68
N LEU A 384 -8.44 -27.06 -14.15
CA LEU A 384 -8.57 -28.26 -13.30
C LEU A 384 -7.21 -28.76 -12.78
N GLU A 385 -6.13 -28.45 -13.50
CA GLU A 385 -4.75 -28.77 -13.12
C GLU A 385 -4.02 -27.57 -12.46
N CYS A 386 -4.70 -26.42 -12.35
CA CYS A 386 -4.07 -25.19 -11.88
C CYS A 386 -3.95 -25.14 -10.36
N LYS A 387 -2.73 -24.95 -9.85
CA LYS A 387 -2.43 -24.85 -8.41
C LYS A 387 -3.14 -23.72 -7.68
N ILE A 388 -3.60 -22.68 -8.37
CA ILE A 388 -4.37 -21.58 -7.76
C ILE A 388 -5.89 -21.69 -7.99
N LEU A 389 -6.40 -22.81 -8.51
CA LEU A 389 -7.85 -22.99 -8.73
C LEU A 389 -8.70 -22.70 -7.48
N PRO A 390 -8.33 -23.15 -6.26
CA PRO A 390 -9.08 -22.81 -5.05
C PRO A 390 -9.22 -21.30 -4.80
N LEU A 391 -8.19 -20.53 -5.18
CA LEU A 391 -8.17 -19.07 -5.03
C LEU A 391 -8.84 -18.34 -6.18
N CYS A 392 -8.64 -18.80 -7.41
CA CYS A 392 -9.08 -18.11 -8.63
C CYS A 392 -10.51 -18.52 -9.05
N ASN A 393 -10.94 -19.74 -8.70
CA ASN A 393 -12.21 -20.35 -9.12
C ASN A 393 -12.46 -20.30 -10.65
N GLY A 394 -11.38 -20.35 -11.45
CA GLY A 394 -11.44 -20.22 -12.91
C GLY A 394 -11.69 -18.80 -13.42
N GLY A 395 -11.59 -17.79 -12.55
CA GLY A 395 -11.78 -16.38 -12.88
C GLY A 395 -13.25 -15.98 -13.04
N CYS A 396 -13.48 -14.83 -13.64
CA CYS A 396 -14.81 -14.25 -13.83
C CYS A 396 -15.71 -15.14 -14.70
N SER A 397 -16.94 -15.40 -14.26
CA SER A 397 -17.92 -16.20 -14.99
C SER A 397 -18.26 -15.67 -16.39
N GLN A 398 -18.08 -14.36 -16.59
CA GLN A 398 -18.23 -13.74 -17.91
C GLN A 398 -17.11 -14.12 -18.87
N HIS A 399 -15.85 -14.18 -18.41
CA HIS A 399 -14.75 -14.69 -19.25
C HIS A 399 -15.02 -16.14 -19.67
N ARG A 400 -15.60 -16.96 -18.78
CA ARG A 400 -15.97 -18.36 -19.10
C ARG A 400 -17.02 -18.44 -20.21
N LEU A 401 -18.00 -17.54 -20.19
CA LEU A 401 -19.02 -17.45 -21.24
C LEU A 401 -18.46 -16.98 -22.58
N GLU A 402 -17.42 -16.14 -22.55
CA GLU A 402 -16.77 -15.60 -23.76
C GLU A 402 -15.82 -16.62 -24.40
N HIS A 403 -15.34 -17.62 -23.64
CA HIS A 403 -14.41 -18.66 -24.09
C HIS A 403 -15.04 -20.06 -24.10
N ILE A 404 -16.33 -20.17 -24.42
CA ILE A 404 -16.99 -21.48 -24.49
C ILE A 404 -16.35 -22.31 -25.61
N ASN A 405 -15.92 -23.52 -25.27
CA ASN A 405 -15.16 -24.45 -26.13
C ASN A 405 -13.72 -24.04 -26.43
N GLU A 406 -13.18 -23.05 -25.72
CA GLU A 406 -11.79 -22.60 -25.85
C GLU A 406 -11.07 -22.71 -24.50
N GLU A 407 -9.80 -23.13 -24.54
CA GLU A 407 -8.95 -23.13 -23.36
C GLU A 407 -8.46 -21.71 -23.10
N TYR A 408 -8.55 -21.24 -21.86
CA TYR A 408 -8.11 -19.90 -21.47
C TYR A 408 -7.49 -19.90 -20.07
N CYS A 409 -6.82 -18.79 -19.74
CA CYS A 409 -6.34 -18.49 -18.41
C CYS A 409 -6.41 -16.98 -18.21
N VAL A 410 -7.06 -16.50 -17.14
CA VAL A 410 -7.15 -15.06 -16.83
C VAL A 410 -5.81 -14.43 -16.42
N HIS A 411 -4.79 -15.26 -16.24
CA HIS A 411 -3.39 -14.88 -16.02
C HIS A 411 -2.50 -15.29 -17.22
N ASP A 412 -3.06 -15.45 -18.42
CA ASP A 412 -2.36 -15.77 -19.67
C ASP A 412 -1.39 -16.95 -19.60
N PHE A 413 -1.75 -17.98 -18.84
CA PHE A 413 -0.93 -19.16 -18.55
C PHE A 413 0.43 -18.84 -17.89
N ASN A 414 0.65 -17.60 -17.48
CA ASN A 414 1.90 -17.10 -16.93
C ASN A 414 2.07 -17.54 -15.46
N TYR A 415 3.18 -18.22 -15.17
CA TYR A 415 3.49 -18.70 -13.83
C TYR A 415 3.72 -17.56 -12.84
N GLU A 416 4.49 -16.54 -13.22
CA GLU A 416 4.80 -15.39 -12.35
C GLU A 416 3.55 -14.58 -12.01
N SER A 417 2.63 -14.40 -12.95
CA SER A 417 1.34 -13.74 -12.69
C SER A 417 0.50 -14.54 -11.68
N LYS A 418 0.46 -15.87 -11.80
CA LYS A 418 -0.23 -16.73 -10.81
C LYS A 418 0.46 -16.70 -9.45
N LEU A 419 1.79 -16.63 -9.44
CA LEU A 419 2.58 -16.54 -8.22
C LEU A 419 2.41 -15.18 -7.53
N SER A 420 2.22 -14.08 -8.28
CA SER A 420 1.96 -12.75 -7.71
C SER A 420 0.69 -12.76 -6.85
N VAL A 421 -0.38 -13.44 -7.30
CA VAL A 421 -1.63 -13.61 -6.53
C VAL A 421 -1.36 -14.25 -5.16
N VAL A 422 -0.46 -15.24 -5.11
CA VAL A 422 -0.08 -15.91 -3.86
C VAL A 422 0.78 -15.00 -2.98
N LYS A 423 1.75 -14.29 -3.57
CA LYS A 423 2.61 -13.33 -2.86
C LYS A 423 1.80 -12.18 -2.25
N GLU A 424 0.89 -11.58 -3.01
CA GLU A 424 -0.01 -10.52 -2.54
C GLU A 424 -0.88 -11.00 -1.36
N ARG A 425 -1.38 -12.25 -1.43
CA ARG A 425 -2.12 -12.88 -0.33
C ARG A 425 -1.26 -13.12 0.91
N PHE A 426 0.01 -13.45 0.74
CA PHE A 426 0.96 -13.61 1.85
C PHE A 426 1.21 -12.27 2.55
N TYR A 427 1.58 -11.25 1.77
CA TYR A 427 1.90 -9.92 2.30
C TYR A 427 0.71 -9.29 3.01
N SER A 428 -0.47 -9.30 2.40
CA SER A 428 -1.68 -8.76 3.04
C SER A 428 -1.98 -9.36 4.42
N ARG A 429 -1.75 -10.67 4.61
CA ARG A 429 -1.96 -11.34 5.90
C ARG A 429 -0.91 -10.97 6.96
N LEU A 430 0.32 -10.68 6.55
CA LEU A 430 1.34 -10.16 7.46
C LEU A 430 0.94 -8.79 8.02
N PHE A 431 0.39 -7.92 7.15
CA PHE A 431 0.02 -6.56 7.53
C PHE A 431 -1.30 -6.48 8.33
N GLN A 432 -2.29 -7.35 8.07
CA GLN A 432 -3.56 -7.36 8.83
C GLN A 432 -3.43 -7.83 10.29
N LYS A 433 -2.36 -8.56 10.64
CA LYS A 433 -2.17 -9.15 11.99
C LYS A 433 -1.38 -8.29 12.97
N ILE A 434 -1.01 -7.06 12.60
CA ILE A 434 -0.35 -6.12 13.50
C ILE A 434 -1.37 -5.09 14.00
N PRO A 435 -2.08 -5.32 15.11
CA PRO A 435 -2.91 -4.29 15.73
C PRO A 435 -2.00 -3.27 16.43
N LYS A 436 -1.48 -2.28 15.70
CA LYS A 436 -0.84 -1.08 16.29
C LYS A 436 -1.91 -0.08 16.75
N LYS A 437 -2.68 -0.47 17.77
CA LYS A 437 -3.78 0.36 18.31
C LYS A 437 -3.32 1.41 19.34
N TYR A 438 -2.06 1.39 19.77
CA TYR A 438 -1.61 2.22 20.89
C TYR A 438 -0.44 3.17 20.60
N GLU A 439 0.07 3.26 19.36
CA GLU A 439 1.26 4.08 19.10
C GLU A 439 0.98 5.50 18.53
N LEU A 440 -0.24 5.81 18.05
CA LEU A 440 -0.43 6.99 17.19
C LEU A 440 -1.12 8.24 17.78
N ASN A 441 -1.74 8.16 18.96
CA ASN A 441 -2.35 9.37 19.57
C ASN A 441 -1.29 10.38 20.04
N ILE A 442 -0.07 9.92 20.35
CA ILE A 442 1.08 10.79 20.65
C ILE A 442 1.68 11.33 19.33
N LEU A 443 1.72 10.53 18.24
CA LEU A 443 2.19 10.96 16.90
C LEU A 443 1.43 12.17 16.35
N ASN A 444 0.10 12.22 16.54
CA ASN A 444 -0.71 13.30 15.99
C ASN A 444 -0.48 14.66 16.66
N SER A 445 0.12 14.69 17.85
CA SER A 445 0.56 15.94 18.48
C SER A 445 1.94 16.43 17.99
N LEU A 446 2.73 15.54 17.37
CA LEU A 446 4.12 15.78 16.98
C LEU A 446 4.30 16.03 15.46
N LEU A 447 3.31 15.67 14.62
CA LEU A 447 3.40 15.75 13.15
C LEU A 447 2.92 17.07 12.52
N ASN A 448 2.53 18.08 13.30
CA ASN A 448 2.26 19.43 12.78
C ASN A 448 3.58 20.18 12.50
N ILE A 449 4.39 19.69 11.56
CA ILE A 449 5.53 20.46 11.01
C ILE A 449 5.31 20.70 9.52
N ASP A 450 4.82 21.92 9.31
CA ASP A 450 4.85 22.82 8.17
C ASP A 450 5.61 22.38 6.90
N ALA A 451 4.87 22.27 5.79
CA ALA A 451 5.42 22.13 4.44
C ALA A 451 6.35 23.30 4.05
N ASP A 452 6.30 24.43 4.76
CA ASP A 452 7.22 25.56 4.56
C ASP A 452 8.69 25.25 4.93
N TYR A 453 8.96 24.24 5.78
CA TYR A 453 10.34 23.88 6.13
C TYR A 453 11.09 23.19 4.97
N PHE A 454 10.41 22.29 4.24
CA PHE A 454 10.99 21.64 3.06
C PHE A 454 11.15 22.60 1.88
N ARG A 455 10.26 23.59 1.75
CA ARG A 455 10.36 24.65 0.74
C ARG A 455 11.59 25.55 0.95
N LYS A 456 11.95 25.83 2.22
CA LYS A 456 13.18 26.57 2.57
C LYS A 456 14.46 25.83 2.20
N LYS A 457 14.45 24.49 2.15
CA LYS A 457 15.63 23.66 1.86
C LYS A 457 16.04 23.72 0.37
N GLU A 458 15.09 23.78 -0.56
CA GLU A 458 15.39 23.95 -1.98
C GLU A 458 15.87 25.38 -2.29
N ASP A 459 15.27 26.40 -1.68
CA ASP A 459 15.70 27.80 -1.85
C ASP A 459 17.09 28.07 -1.24
N ALA A 460 17.45 27.43 -0.11
CA ALA A 460 18.74 27.61 0.54
C ALA A 460 19.91 27.02 -0.28
N VAL A 461 19.77 25.81 -0.84
CA VAL A 461 20.80 25.19 -1.70
C VAL A 461 21.00 26.00 -2.99
N GLN A 462 19.91 26.50 -3.59
CA GLN A 462 19.95 27.34 -4.79
C GLN A 462 20.68 28.67 -4.52
N THR A 463 20.32 29.36 -3.42
CA THR A 463 20.94 30.64 -3.02
C THR A 463 22.43 30.47 -2.72
N THR A 464 22.82 29.32 -2.18
CA THR A 464 24.17 29.04 -1.69
C THR A 464 25.12 28.69 -2.84
N LEU A 465 24.69 27.88 -3.82
CA LEU A 465 25.46 27.62 -5.05
C LEU A 465 25.61 28.89 -5.91
N THR A 466 24.56 29.71 -6.02
CA THR A 466 24.64 31.01 -6.71
C THR A 466 25.74 31.90 -6.09
N SER A 467 25.93 31.89 -4.77
CA SER A 467 27.00 32.66 -4.12
C SER A 467 28.42 32.22 -4.49
N LEU A 468 28.61 30.93 -4.79
CA LEU A 468 29.86 30.35 -5.27
C LEU A 468 30.13 30.77 -6.72
N PHE A 469 29.13 30.63 -7.59
CA PHE A 469 29.21 31.09 -8.98
C PHE A 469 29.52 32.60 -9.06
N MET A 470 28.87 33.43 -8.26
CA MET A 470 29.08 34.90 -8.28
C MET A 470 30.48 35.34 -7.82
N LYS A 471 31.23 34.52 -7.08
CA LYS A 471 32.56 34.87 -6.56
C LYS A 471 33.72 34.25 -7.34
N GLN A 472 33.55 33.03 -7.85
CA GLN A 472 34.63 32.24 -8.45
C GLN A 472 34.61 32.22 -9.98
N VAL A 473 33.51 32.68 -10.60
CA VAL A 473 33.33 32.67 -12.06
C VAL A 473 33.42 34.10 -12.60
N ARG A 474 34.04 34.25 -13.77
CA ARG A 474 34.04 35.55 -14.47
C ARG A 474 32.62 36.00 -14.77
N GLU A 475 32.35 37.29 -14.59
CA GLU A 475 31.03 37.90 -14.81
C GLU A 475 30.39 37.54 -16.16
N SER A 476 31.21 37.37 -17.20
CA SER A 476 30.77 36.99 -18.54
C SER A 476 30.33 35.52 -18.72
N LEU A 477 30.42 34.67 -17.69
CA LEU A 477 30.07 33.25 -17.73
C LEU A 477 29.08 32.83 -16.63
N ILE A 478 28.67 33.78 -15.77
CA ILE A 478 27.80 33.49 -14.63
C ILE A 478 26.44 32.99 -15.08
N ASP A 479 25.85 33.61 -16.10
CA ASP A 479 24.53 33.24 -16.60
C ASP A 479 24.57 31.85 -17.24
N GLU A 480 25.55 31.56 -18.09
CA GLU A 480 25.69 30.27 -18.76
C GLU A 480 25.97 29.12 -17.77
N LEU A 481 26.80 29.34 -16.75
CA LEU A 481 27.06 28.31 -15.72
C LEU A 481 25.87 28.13 -14.77
N SER A 482 25.10 29.19 -14.49
CA SER A 482 23.86 29.09 -13.74
C SER A 482 22.80 28.27 -14.49
N ASP A 483 22.71 28.44 -15.81
CA ASP A 483 21.83 27.64 -16.68
C ASP A 483 22.23 26.16 -16.71
N ILE A 484 23.54 25.87 -16.77
CA ILE A 484 24.04 24.49 -16.65
C ILE A 484 23.70 23.90 -15.28
N ASN A 485 23.88 24.66 -14.19
CA ASN A 485 23.52 24.20 -12.84
C ASN A 485 22.03 23.88 -12.72
N ASN A 486 21.15 24.74 -13.25
CA ASN A 486 19.71 24.49 -13.30
C ASN A 486 19.37 23.22 -14.10
N SER A 487 20.09 22.99 -15.20
CA SER A 487 19.95 21.78 -16.02
C SER A 487 20.40 20.52 -15.26
N TYR A 488 21.45 20.59 -14.42
CA TYR A 488 21.83 19.48 -13.55
C TYR A 488 20.73 19.16 -12.52
N ILE A 489 20.05 20.17 -11.98
CA ILE A 489 18.91 19.99 -11.08
C ILE A 489 17.74 19.31 -11.82
N GLU A 490 17.39 19.77 -13.02
CA GLU A 490 16.36 19.15 -13.87
C GLU A 490 16.71 17.68 -14.16
N CYS A 491 17.97 17.41 -14.50
CA CYS A 491 18.48 16.06 -14.69
C CYS A 491 18.31 15.20 -13.43
N LEU A 492 18.65 15.72 -12.25
CA LEU A 492 18.45 15.02 -10.98
C LEU A 492 16.96 14.72 -10.71
N MET A 493 16.06 15.65 -11.06
CA MET A 493 14.61 15.43 -10.96
C MET A 493 14.15 14.29 -11.89
N HIS A 494 14.63 14.27 -13.14
CA HIS A 494 14.34 13.17 -14.07
C HIS A 494 14.88 11.83 -13.56
N LEU A 495 16.08 11.80 -12.97
CA LEU A 495 16.64 10.58 -12.36
C LEU A 495 15.84 10.12 -11.13
N LYS A 496 15.34 11.03 -10.30
CA LYS A 496 14.45 10.69 -9.17
C LYS A 496 13.13 10.08 -9.65
N GLN A 497 12.65 10.49 -10.82
CA GLN A 497 11.47 9.94 -11.51
C GLN A 497 11.78 8.68 -12.33
N ASN A 498 13.01 8.14 -12.28
CA ASN A 498 13.50 7.04 -13.11
C ASN A 498 13.35 7.28 -14.64
N ASN A 499 13.30 8.54 -15.08
CA ASN A 499 13.25 8.91 -16.50
C ASN A 499 14.67 9.09 -17.07
N PHE A 500 15.32 7.95 -17.34
CA PHE A 500 16.71 7.93 -17.83
C PHE A 500 16.87 8.59 -19.21
N SER A 501 15.91 8.41 -20.13
CA SER A 501 15.95 9.02 -21.47
C SER A 501 16.02 10.54 -21.39
N LYS A 502 15.17 11.14 -20.55
CA LYS A 502 15.15 12.60 -20.43
C LYS A 502 16.35 13.13 -19.65
N SER A 503 16.83 12.38 -18.65
CA SER A 503 18.11 12.68 -17.99
C SER A 503 19.29 12.65 -18.97
N ASP A 504 19.33 11.67 -19.88
CA ASP A 504 20.37 11.57 -20.91
C ASP A 504 20.31 12.74 -21.90
N GLU A 505 19.11 13.15 -22.31
CA GLU A 505 18.90 14.34 -23.14
C GLU A 505 19.38 15.62 -22.45
N THR A 506 19.03 15.80 -21.16
CA THR A 506 19.48 16.96 -20.38
C THR A 506 21.00 16.96 -20.21
N LEU A 507 21.63 15.81 -19.91
CA LEU A 507 23.09 15.70 -19.81
C LEU A 507 23.78 15.97 -21.15
N ALA A 508 23.20 15.50 -22.27
CA ALA A 508 23.73 15.80 -23.60
C ALA A 508 23.64 17.30 -23.93
N ALA A 509 22.57 17.96 -23.51
CA ALA A 509 22.42 19.41 -23.64
C ALA A 509 23.47 20.16 -22.79
N ILE A 510 23.70 19.73 -21.55
CA ILE A 510 24.74 20.29 -20.68
C ILE A 510 26.12 20.18 -21.33
N ASN A 511 26.51 18.99 -21.79
CA ASN A 511 27.81 18.76 -22.42
C ASN A 511 28.01 19.65 -23.65
N LYS A 512 26.96 19.82 -24.46
CA LYS A 512 27.01 20.69 -25.64
C LYS A 512 27.25 22.16 -25.28
N ILE A 513 26.67 22.65 -24.19
CA ILE A 513 26.90 24.01 -23.71
C ILE A 513 28.33 24.11 -23.18
N GLN A 514 28.78 23.15 -22.35
CA GLN A 514 30.14 23.11 -21.80
C GLN A 514 31.22 23.14 -22.90
N ASP A 515 31.05 22.36 -23.97
CA ASP A 515 31.99 22.31 -25.11
C ASP A 515 32.14 23.67 -25.85
N GLN A 516 31.17 24.57 -25.69
CA GLN A 516 31.17 25.89 -26.33
C GLN A 516 31.76 26.99 -25.43
N LEU A 517 31.97 26.71 -24.15
CA LEU A 517 32.51 27.66 -23.17
C LEU A 517 34.01 27.49 -23.02
N SER A 518 34.75 28.60 -23.05
CA SER A 518 36.18 28.62 -22.70
C SER A 518 36.32 28.90 -21.20
N MET A 519 36.21 27.84 -20.40
CA MET A 519 36.39 27.88 -18.95
C MET A 519 37.86 27.79 -18.57
N ASN A 520 38.23 28.43 -17.45
CA ASN A 520 39.50 28.17 -16.79
C ASN A 520 39.37 27.01 -15.79
N ASP A 521 40.50 26.52 -15.25
CA ASP A 521 40.53 25.39 -14.31
C ASP A 521 39.63 25.61 -13.08
N THR A 522 39.57 26.83 -12.54
CA THR A 522 38.69 27.17 -11.41
C THR A 522 37.21 27.07 -11.78
N GLU A 523 36.82 27.60 -12.95
CA GLU A 523 35.43 27.59 -13.44
C GLU A 523 34.93 26.16 -13.72
N GLU A 524 35.78 25.30 -14.30
CA GLU A 524 35.48 23.88 -14.50
C GLU A 524 35.26 23.17 -13.14
N LYS A 525 36.13 23.43 -12.17
CA LYS A 525 36.02 22.86 -10.82
C LYS A 525 34.77 23.31 -10.08
N VAL A 526 34.37 24.57 -10.18
CA VAL A 526 33.10 25.05 -9.58
C VAL A 526 31.90 24.29 -10.16
N LEU A 527 31.89 24.04 -11.47
CA LEU A 527 30.80 23.33 -12.13
C LEU A 527 30.69 21.86 -11.70
N LEU A 528 31.83 21.22 -11.42
CA LEU A 528 31.90 19.84 -10.93
C LEU A 528 31.24 19.67 -9.55
N ILE A 529 31.19 20.71 -8.70
CA ILE A 529 30.48 20.66 -7.40
C ILE A 529 29.01 20.30 -7.61
N SER A 530 28.37 20.86 -8.63
CA SER A 530 26.96 20.60 -8.94
C SER A 530 26.77 19.37 -9.83
N GLY A 531 27.69 19.10 -10.76
CA GLY A 531 27.55 18.04 -11.75
C GLY A 531 27.84 16.64 -11.21
N LEU A 532 28.89 16.49 -10.41
CA LEU A 532 29.35 15.17 -9.93
C LEU A 532 28.30 14.45 -9.06
N PRO A 533 27.56 15.11 -8.14
CA PRO A 533 26.50 14.46 -7.38
C PRO A 533 25.39 13.87 -8.26
N VAL A 534 25.01 14.58 -9.33
CA VAL A 534 23.97 14.15 -10.27
C VAL A 534 24.42 12.93 -11.07
N LEU A 535 25.67 12.95 -11.55
CA LEU A 535 26.27 11.82 -12.24
C LEU A 535 26.43 10.61 -11.32
N ALA A 536 26.88 10.82 -10.08
CA ALA A 536 26.99 9.77 -9.07
C ALA A 536 25.63 9.12 -8.79
N TYR A 537 24.57 9.93 -8.66
CA TYR A 537 23.21 9.45 -8.45
C TYR A 537 22.66 8.65 -9.64
N LYS A 538 22.99 9.06 -10.87
CA LYS A 538 22.67 8.30 -12.09
C LYS A 538 23.32 6.92 -12.07
N GLU A 539 24.62 6.84 -11.80
CA GLU A 539 25.35 5.57 -11.74
C GLU A 539 24.82 4.66 -10.62
N TYR A 540 24.46 5.23 -9.47
CA TYR A 540 23.78 4.51 -8.39
C TYR A 540 22.46 3.89 -8.89
N LYS A 541 21.64 4.65 -9.62
CA LYS A 541 20.37 4.17 -10.18
C LYS A 541 20.53 3.10 -11.25
N LEU A 542 21.65 3.11 -11.97
CA LEU A 542 22.01 2.09 -12.96
C LEU A 542 22.65 0.84 -12.33
N GLY A 543 22.88 0.84 -11.01
CA GLY A 543 23.54 -0.27 -10.29
C GLY A 543 25.07 -0.25 -10.40
N ASN A 544 25.66 0.78 -11.00
CA ASN A 544 27.10 0.96 -11.16
C ASN A 544 27.71 1.61 -9.90
N TYR A 545 27.59 0.90 -8.78
CA TYR A 545 27.88 1.44 -7.45
C TYR A 545 29.34 1.85 -7.24
N GLU A 546 30.32 1.13 -7.82
CA GLU A 546 31.73 1.52 -7.74
C GLU A 546 31.98 2.88 -8.40
N ARG A 547 31.36 3.09 -9.58
CA ARG A 547 31.43 4.36 -10.30
C ARG A 547 30.70 5.47 -9.55
N ALA A 548 29.57 5.18 -8.93
CA ALA A 548 28.85 6.13 -8.08
C ALA A 548 29.72 6.63 -6.91
N ILE A 549 30.41 5.72 -6.22
CA ILE A 549 31.35 6.07 -5.14
C ILE A 549 32.54 6.87 -5.68
N GLU A 550 33.10 6.49 -6.82
CA GLU A 550 34.20 7.21 -7.46
C GLU A 550 33.84 8.68 -7.75
N LEU A 551 32.68 8.90 -8.39
CA LEU A 551 32.16 10.23 -8.71
C LEU A 551 31.86 11.05 -7.44
N THR A 552 31.31 10.40 -6.41
CA THR A 552 31.05 11.04 -5.12
C THR A 552 32.37 11.45 -4.44
N ASN A 553 33.40 10.62 -4.51
CA ASN A 553 34.73 10.94 -3.96
C ASN A 553 35.43 12.06 -4.72
N GLN A 554 35.25 12.13 -6.05
CA GLN A 554 35.72 13.27 -6.84
C GLN A 554 35.05 14.56 -6.37
N CYS A 555 33.75 14.51 -6.06
CA CYS A 555 33.02 15.66 -5.53
C CYS A 555 33.58 16.12 -4.17
N ILE A 556 33.83 15.17 -3.25
CA ILE A 556 34.42 15.44 -1.92
C ILE A 556 35.79 16.13 -2.04
N ILE A 557 36.66 15.69 -2.96
CA ILE A 557 37.97 16.33 -3.20
C ILE A 557 37.79 17.72 -3.81
N ASN A 558 36.80 17.88 -4.68
CA ASN A 558 36.55 19.12 -5.38
C ASN A 558 35.96 20.20 -4.46
N ASP A 559 35.15 19.80 -3.46
CA ASP A 559 34.67 20.69 -2.39
C ASP A 559 35.84 21.30 -1.59
N ASP A 560 36.92 20.53 -1.34
CA ASP A 560 38.09 21.00 -0.57
C ASP A 560 38.77 22.22 -1.19
N LEU A 561 38.67 22.40 -2.51
CA LEU A 561 39.33 23.49 -3.21
C LEU A 561 38.76 24.87 -2.85
N PHE A 562 37.53 24.91 -2.36
CA PHE A 562 36.79 26.15 -2.09
C PHE A 562 36.28 26.23 -0.65
N ILE A 563 36.53 25.21 0.18
CA ILE A 563 35.95 25.08 1.52
C ILE A 563 36.37 26.20 2.48
N ASP A 564 37.59 26.72 2.35
CA ASP A 564 38.12 27.83 3.16
C ASP A 564 37.43 29.17 2.84
N GLU A 565 36.90 29.33 1.61
CA GLU A 565 36.24 30.54 1.15
C GLU A 565 34.70 30.46 1.28
N HIS A 566 34.17 29.24 1.39
CA HIS A 566 32.75 28.92 1.32
C HIS A 566 32.37 27.83 2.34
N ALA A 567 32.07 28.25 3.58
CA ALA A 567 31.82 27.35 4.72
C ALA A 567 30.70 26.31 4.49
N PHE A 568 29.69 26.61 3.65
CA PHE A 568 28.60 25.69 3.34
C PHE A 568 29.05 24.41 2.62
N LEU A 569 30.19 24.45 1.92
CA LEU A 569 30.72 23.29 1.20
C LEU A 569 31.10 22.17 2.15
N TYR A 570 31.35 22.49 3.42
CA TYR A 570 31.53 21.47 4.45
C TYR A 570 30.25 20.64 4.65
N GLY A 571 29.07 21.26 4.68
CA GLY A 571 27.79 20.54 4.72
C GLY A 571 27.51 19.74 3.45
N HIS A 572 27.82 20.30 2.28
CA HIS A 572 27.75 19.57 1.02
C HIS A 572 28.61 18.29 1.05
N LYS A 573 29.83 18.41 1.55
CA LYS A 573 30.79 17.31 1.70
C LYS A 573 30.30 16.22 2.66
N VAL A 574 29.72 16.61 3.80
CA VAL A 574 29.08 15.68 4.75
C VAL A 574 27.94 14.90 4.07
N GLN A 575 27.12 15.58 3.27
CA GLN A 575 26.05 14.95 2.50
C GLN A 575 26.57 13.94 1.47
N GLN A 576 27.67 14.25 0.79
CA GLN A 576 28.29 13.32 -0.16
C GLN A 576 28.84 12.07 0.55
N LEU A 577 29.45 12.24 1.72
CA LEU A 577 29.90 11.09 2.51
C LEU A 577 28.74 10.22 3.01
N HIS A 578 27.63 10.84 3.41
CA HIS A 578 26.40 10.11 3.71
C HIS A 578 25.87 9.32 2.51
N ASN A 579 25.96 9.88 1.29
CA ASN A 579 25.60 9.15 0.07
C ASN A 579 26.49 7.92 -0.16
N VAL A 580 27.81 8.02 0.10
CA VAL A 580 28.71 6.85 0.03
C VAL A 580 28.25 5.74 0.98
N ILE A 581 27.90 6.08 2.23
CA ILE A 581 27.39 5.12 3.22
C ILE A 581 26.16 4.39 2.67
N ARG A 582 25.20 5.13 2.10
CA ARG A 582 23.98 4.56 1.49
C ARG A 582 24.29 3.62 0.33
N VAL A 583 25.23 3.98 -0.54
CA VAL A 583 25.65 3.13 -1.66
C VAL A 583 26.32 1.84 -1.14
N MET A 584 27.18 1.93 -0.14
CA MET A 584 27.83 0.77 0.47
C MET A 584 26.82 -0.17 1.13
N LEU A 585 25.82 0.36 1.86
CA LEU A 585 24.72 -0.43 2.40
C LEU A 585 23.95 -1.16 1.30
N ARG A 586 23.68 -0.48 0.18
CA ARG A 586 22.98 -1.08 -0.97
C ARG A 586 23.80 -2.18 -1.66
N GLN A 587 25.12 -2.10 -1.64
CA GLN A 587 26.05 -3.14 -2.12
C GLN A 587 26.16 -4.35 -1.17
N GLY A 588 25.56 -4.30 0.02
CA GLY A 588 25.77 -5.32 1.06
C GLY A 588 27.09 -5.19 1.80
N LYS A 589 27.82 -4.06 1.65
CA LYS A 589 29.04 -3.76 2.40
C LYS A 589 28.73 -3.16 3.77
N THR A 590 27.89 -3.85 4.54
CA THR A 590 27.33 -3.35 5.80
C THR A 590 28.41 -2.91 6.77
N HIS A 591 29.43 -3.74 7.00
CA HIS A 591 30.49 -3.44 7.96
C HIS A 591 31.28 -2.17 7.60
N GLU A 592 31.65 -2.01 6.32
CA GLU A 592 32.35 -0.82 5.83
C GLU A 592 31.48 0.43 5.99
N ALA A 593 30.19 0.33 5.65
CA ALA A 593 29.24 1.43 5.73
C ALA A 593 28.99 1.88 7.18
N LEU A 594 28.75 0.95 8.11
CA LEU A 594 28.55 1.25 9.53
C LEU A 594 29.80 1.85 10.15
N ASN A 595 30.99 1.34 9.80
CA ASN A 595 32.26 1.91 10.27
C ASN A 595 32.49 3.33 9.72
N LEU A 596 32.11 3.60 8.47
CA LEU A 596 32.18 4.94 7.90
C LEU A 596 31.16 5.90 8.55
N GLY A 597 29.94 5.40 8.81
CA GLY A 597 28.92 6.09 9.61
C GLY A 597 29.40 6.44 11.02
N ASN A 598 30.11 5.51 11.67
CA ASN A 598 30.73 5.76 12.96
C ASN A 598 31.78 6.87 12.92
N GLN A 599 32.65 6.85 11.90
CA GLN A 599 33.69 7.87 11.75
C GLN A 599 33.11 9.26 11.50
N ILE A 600 32.11 9.41 10.61
CA ILE A 600 31.52 10.71 10.32
C ILE A 600 30.74 11.26 11.51
N LEU A 601 29.98 10.43 12.23
CA LEU A 601 29.30 10.86 13.45
C LEU A 601 30.30 11.24 14.54
N ASN A 602 31.39 10.48 14.70
CA ASN A 602 32.43 10.83 15.68
C ASN A 602 33.14 12.14 15.34
N HIS A 603 33.37 12.41 14.05
CA HIS A 603 33.93 13.66 13.58
C HIS A 603 33.01 14.84 13.88
N LEU A 604 31.73 14.72 13.52
CA LEU A 604 30.75 15.80 13.64
C LEU A 604 30.32 16.08 15.08
N MET A 605 30.15 15.04 15.90
CA MET A 605 29.65 15.18 17.27
C MET A 605 30.75 15.43 18.30
N PHE A 606 31.98 14.98 18.04
CA PHE A 606 33.06 14.97 19.03
C PHE A 606 34.41 15.47 18.50
N GLY A 607 34.46 16.02 17.29
CA GLY A 607 35.68 16.59 16.70
C GLY A 607 36.79 15.57 16.45
N LYS A 608 36.47 14.28 16.28
CA LYS A 608 37.47 13.23 16.01
C LYS A 608 37.95 13.26 14.56
N ASP A 609 39.17 12.79 14.32
CA ASP A 609 39.67 12.64 12.95
C ASP A 609 38.89 11.56 12.20
N ILE A 610 38.57 11.85 10.93
CA ILE A 610 37.98 10.90 10.00
C ILE A 610 39.03 10.42 9.00
N GLN A 611 39.14 9.11 8.84
CA GLN A 611 40.02 8.49 7.85
C GLN A 611 39.26 8.24 6.55
N TYR A 612 38.88 9.32 5.89
CA TYR A 612 38.24 9.28 4.57
C TYR A 612 38.87 10.31 3.64
N ILE A 613 38.64 10.16 2.33
CA ILE A 613 39.24 11.03 1.32
C ILE A 613 38.83 12.50 1.52
N GLY A 614 39.74 13.41 1.18
CA GLY A 614 39.56 14.86 1.28
C GLY A 614 40.00 15.47 2.62
N TYR A 615 39.93 16.79 2.72
CA TYR A 615 40.32 17.60 3.88
C TYR A 615 39.16 17.87 4.85
N TRP A 616 39.20 17.28 6.04
CA TRP A 616 38.12 17.41 7.03
C TRP A 616 38.51 18.39 8.14
N ILE A 617 37.72 19.44 8.32
CA ILE A 617 37.99 20.51 9.28
C ILE A 617 37.87 19.97 10.71
N GLU A 618 38.98 19.91 11.43
CA GLU A 618 38.99 19.58 12.85
C GLU A 618 38.25 20.66 13.67
N ASN A 619 37.42 20.23 14.63
CA ASN A 619 36.64 21.13 15.50
C ASN A 619 35.75 22.13 14.73
N TYR A 620 35.18 21.70 13.59
CA TYR A 620 34.18 22.47 12.87
C TYR A 620 33.07 22.92 13.83
N GLN A 621 32.75 24.22 13.83
CA GLN A 621 31.79 24.84 14.75
C GLN A 621 30.36 24.56 14.33
N ILE A 622 29.97 23.28 14.42
CA ILE A 622 28.68 22.73 13.95
C ILE A 622 27.47 23.40 14.61
N GLU A 623 27.61 23.93 15.82
CA GLU A 623 26.57 24.70 16.52
C GLU A 623 26.11 25.94 15.74
N ASN A 624 26.93 26.45 14.82
CA ASN A 624 26.62 27.57 13.96
C ASN A 624 26.12 27.15 12.56
N ASP A 625 26.05 25.84 12.27
CA ASP A 625 25.59 25.29 11.00
C ASP A 625 24.39 24.34 11.21
N GLU A 626 23.19 24.90 11.04
CA GLU A 626 21.94 24.15 11.21
C GLU A 626 21.76 23.01 10.20
N GLU A 627 22.34 23.12 9.00
CA GLU A 627 22.25 22.09 7.97
C GLU A 627 23.07 20.86 8.38
N VAL A 628 24.31 21.09 8.82
CA VAL A 628 25.18 20.00 9.30
C VAL A 628 24.60 19.37 10.57
N MET A 629 24.00 20.16 11.48
CA MET A 629 23.28 19.60 12.64
C MET A 629 22.16 18.65 12.22
N VAL A 630 21.32 19.04 11.25
CA VAL A 630 20.25 18.17 10.74
C VAL A 630 20.82 16.90 10.11
N MET A 631 21.95 16.99 9.39
CA MET A 631 22.59 15.82 8.79
C MET A 631 23.10 14.82 9.84
N VAL A 632 23.59 15.28 11.00
CA VAL A 632 23.96 14.38 12.12
C VAL A 632 22.76 13.53 12.54
N TYR A 633 21.60 14.16 12.77
CA TYR A 633 20.37 13.45 13.10
C TYR A 633 19.92 12.48 12.01
N GLN A 634 20.01 12.88 10.75
CA GLN A 634 19.64 12.01 9.63
C GLN A 634 20.55 10.79 9.52
N ILE A 635 21.86 10.98 9.56
CA ILE A 635 22.84 9.86 9.51
C ILE A 635 22.60 8.93 10.70
N PHE A 636 22.48 9.48 11.90
CA PHE A 636 22.29 8.70 13.12
C PHE A 636 21.01 7.84 13.07
N THR A 637 19.87 8.46 12.78
CA THR A 637 18.56 7.79 12.76
C THR A 637 18.42 6.80 11.61
N GLU A 638 19.06 7.06 10.46
CA GLU A 638 19.12 6.14 9.33
C GLU A 638 19.96 4.90 9.65
N LEU A 639 21.12 5.05 10.30
CA LEU A 639 21.92 3.92 10.77
C LEU A 639 21.13 3.07 11.78
N VAL A 640 20.48 3.69 12.76
CA VAL A 640 19.59 2.99 13.72
C VAL A 640 18.49 2.20 12.99
N SER A 641 17.84 2.83 12.01
CA SER A 641 16.77 2.21 11.21
C SER A 641 17.27 1.03 10.38
N VAL A 642 18.44 1.18 9.74
CA VAL A 642 19.06 0.14 8.92
C VAL A 642 19.47 -1.04 9.78
N ILE A 643 20.17 -0.80 10.89
CA ILE A 643 20.59 -1.88 11.81
C ILE A 643 19.38 -2.67 12.29
N SER A 644 18.30 -1.98 12.68
CA SER A 644 17.05 -2.63 13.13
C SER A 644 16.36 -3.47 12.03
N LYS A 645 16.65 -3.21 10.75
CA LYS A 645 16.07 -3.94 9.61
C LYS A 645 16.94 -5.12 9.15
N ILE A 646 18.26 -4.97 9.23
CA ILE A 646 19.20 -5.97 8.70
C ILE A 646 19.64 -6.99 9.73
N SER A 647 19.46 -6.72 11.02
CA SER A 647 19.85 -7.65 12.09
C SER A 647 18.86 -8.82 12.16
N LEU A 648 19.36 -10.05 12.06
CA LEU A 648 18.57 -11.27 12.12
C LEU A 648 18.27 -11.70 13.56
N ASP A 649 19.16 -11.35 14.48
CA ASP A 649 19.04 -11.62 15.91
C ASP A 649 19.69 -10.52 16.75
N GLN A 650 19.57 -10.67 18.07
CA GLN A 650 20.09 -9.70 19.03
C GLN A 650 21.62 -9.62 19.03
N GLU A 651 22.34 -10.73 18.83
CA GLU A 651 23.80 -10.74 18.81
C GLU A 651 24.33 -9.95 17.61
N GLU A 652 23.70 -10.14 16.45
CA GLU A 652 24.00 -9.38 15.25
C GLU A 652 23.64 -7.89 15.42
N GLU A 653 22.49 -7.56 16.02
CA GLU A 653 22.11 -6.18 16.34
C GLU A 653 23.16 -5.52 17.24
N VAL A 654 23.60 -6.19 18.31
CA VAL A 654 24.64 -5.71 19.21
C VAL A 654 25.93 -5.41 18.44
N ASN A 655 26.39 -6.35 17.60
CA ASN A 655 27.62 -6.19 16.83
C ASN A 655 27.54 -4.99 15.88
N TYR A 656 26.41 -4.82 15.17
CA TYR A 656 26.22 -3.67 14.28
C TYR A 656 26.09 -2.34 15.03
N TYR A 657 25.41 -2.31 16.18
CA TYR A 657 25.35 -1.12 17.02
C TYR A 657 26.72 -0.74 17.58
N GLN A 658 27.50 -1.72 18.05
CA GLN A 658 28.86 -1.49 18.51
C GLN A 658 29.76 -0.99 17.38
N LEU A 659 29.53 -1.41 16.14
CA LEU A 659 30.27 -0.94 14.98
C LEU A 659 29.88 0.51 14.61
N ALA A 660 28.59 0.82 14.59
CA ALA A 660 28.06 2.11 14.16
C ALA A 660 28.22 3.23 15.20
N PHE A 661 28.15 2.91 16.49
CA PHE A 661 28.14 3.91 17.58
C PHE A 661 29.28 3.73 18.60
N LYS A 662 30.34 3.04 18.18
CA LYS A 662 31.57 2.86 18.97
C LYS A 662 32.08 4.18 19.54
N ASN A 663 32.45 4.16 20.83
CA ASN A 663 33.06 5.25 21.59
C ASN A 663 32.18 6.52 21.77
N MET A 664 30.90 6.50 21.39
CA MET A 664 30.02 7.67 21.53
C MET A 664 29.32 7.75 22.89
N ALA A 665 29.00 6.60 23.49
CA ALA A 665 28.29 6.54 24.78
C ALA A 665 29.08 7.13 25.96
N ASP A 666 30.41 6.98 25.92
CA ASP A 666 31.34 7.38 26.98
C ASP A 666 32.07 8.70 26.69
N ALA A 667 31.69 9.40 25.61
CA ALA A 667 32.36 10.63 25.21
C ALA A 667 31.99 11.78 26.19
N PRO A 668 32.96 12.40 26.87
CA PRO A 668 32.69 13.41 27.92
C PRO A 668 32.26 14.77 27.37
N ASP A 669 32.56 15.06 26.11
CA ASP A 669 32.47 16.40 25.49
C ASP A 669 31.48 16.41 24.31
N VAL A 670 30.21 16.05 24.55
CA VAL A 670 29.15 16.19 23.53
C VAL A 670 28.51 17.58 23.59
N LEU A 671 28.23 18.16 22.43
CA LEU A 671 27.36 19.35 22.34
C LEU A 671 25.98 19.04 22.93
N ASN A 672 25.37 20.04 23.58
CA ASN A 672 24.08 19.84 24.22
C ASN A 672 22.99 19.44 23.23
N GLU A 673 23.12 19.91 21.99
CA GLU A 673 22.23 19.64 20.86
C GLU A 673 22.25 18.19 20.37
N PHE A 674 23.17 17.34 20.84
CA PHE A 674 23.19 15.90 20.51
C PHE A 674 23.18 15.01 21.76
N ARG A 675 22.92 15.60 22.93
CA ARG A 675 22.94 14.86 24.20
C ARG A 675 21.90 13.74 24.19
N GLU A 676 20.73 13.99 23.61
CA GLU A 676 19.67 13.01 23.47
C GLU A 676 20.08 11.79 22.61
N LEU A 677 20.93 11.97 21.60
CA LEU A 677 21.44 10.87 20.78
C LEU A 677 22.44 10.01 21.56
N VAL A 678 23.29 10.64 22.38
CA VAL A 678 24.23 9.92 23.25
C VAL A 678 23.49 9.15 24.34
N ASP A 679 22.49 9.78 24.97
CA ASP A 679 21.69 9.14 26.00
C ASP A 679 20.84 7.99 25.42
N PHE A 680 20.37 8.11 24.18
CA PHE A 680 19.79 7.00 23.43
C PHE A 680 20.75 5.82 23.29
N ILE A 681 22.02 6.05 22.92
CA ILE A 681 23.01 4.97 22.79
C ILE A 681 23.23 4.28 24.14
N LYS A 682 23.32 5.03 25.24
CA LYS A 682 23.50 4.45 26.59
C LYS A 682 22.34 3.54 26.98
N ILE A 683 21.10 4.01 26.77
CA ILE A 683 19.91 3.21 27.03
C ILE A 683 19.89 1.97 26.14
N LYS A 684 20.18 2.10 24.84
CA LYS A 684 20.25 0.98 23.90
C LYS A 684 21.31 -0.06 24.31
N ASN A 685 22.48 0.39 24.75
CA ASN A 685 23.53 -0.51 25.27
C ASN A 685 23.08 -1.24 26.54
N SER A 686 22.30 -0.59 27.42
CA SER A 686 21.74 -1.23 28.62
C SER A 686 20.78 -2.36 28.26
N PHE A 687 19.95 -2.17 27.22
CA PHE A 687 19.10 -3.24 26.66
C PHE A 687 19.94 -4.41 26.13
N HIS A 688 21.02 -4.12 25.41
CA HIS A 688 21.92 -5.15 24.85
C HIS A 688 22.63 -5.99 25.93
N GLN A 689 22.87 -5.42 27.10
CA GLN A 689 23.57 -6.10 28.21
C GLN A 689 22.64 -6.80 29.19
N SER A 690 21.32 -6.77 28.95
CA SER A 690 20.29 -7.28 29.88
C SER A 690 20.41 -6.71 31.30
N GLU A 691 20.94 -5.49 31.43
CA GLU A 691 20.98 -4.79 32.71
C GLU A 691 19.58 -4.27 33.06
N ASN A 692 19.30 -4.05 34.36
CA ASN A 692 18.07 -3.37 34.76
C ASN A 692 18.11 -1.96 34.19
N ILE A 693 17.12 -1.61 33.38
CA ILE A 693 17.00 -0.29 32.77
C ILE A 693 16.73 0.70 33.90
N ASP A 694 17.60 1.70 34.03
CA ASP A 694 17.37 2.82 34.95
C ASP A 694 16.16 3.63 34.44
N GLN A 695 15.03 3.49 35.14
CA GLN A 695 13.78 4.14 34.79
C GLN A 695 13.89 5.66 34.73
N ASP A 696 14.69 6.24 35.62
CA ASP A 696 14.86 7.69 35.68
C ASP A 696 15.58 8.17 34.43
N ASN A 697 16.61 7.45 33.96
CA ASN A 697 17.32 7.79 32.72
C ASN A 697 16.48 7.54 31.46
N LEU A 698 15.62 6.51 31.46
CA LEU A 698 14.71 6.27 30.34
C LEU A 698 13.65 7.37 30.23
N GLU A 699 13.09 7.83 31.36
CA GLU A 699 12.11 8.92 31.39
C GLU A 699 12.75 10.25 31.01
N ILE A 700 14.00 10.51 31.44
CA ILE A 700 14.79 11.67 31.01
C ILE A 700 14.98 11.63 29.49
N LEU A 701 15.47 10.50 28.93
CA LEU A 701 15.65 10.36 27.49
C LEU A 701 14.34 10.58 26.72
N LYS A 702 13.22 10.06 27.22
CA LYS A 702 11.90 10.26 26.60
C LYS A 702 11.58 11.75 26.51
N ASN A 703 11.73 12.48 27.62
CA ASN A 703 11.45 13.91 27.66
C ASN A 703 12.40 14.69 26.74
N ASP A 704 13.70 14.39 26.76
CA ASP A 704 14.69 15.05 25.91
C ASP A 704 14.38 14.83 24.42
N LEU A 705 14.02 13.61 24.01
CA LEU A 705 13.66 13.30 22.62
C LEU A 705 12.36 13.99 22.17
N LEU A 706 11.40 14.18 23.08
CA LEU A 706 10.11 14.83 22.79
C LEU A 706 10.21 16.36 22.76
N GLU A 707 11.07 16.94 23.59
CA GLU A 707 11.31 18.38 23.67
C GLU A 707 12.32 18.87 22.61
N SER A 708 13.06 17.96 21.99
CA SER A 708 14.02 18.28 20.93
C SER A 708 13.37 18.95 19.72
N LYS A 709 14.01 19.99 19.19
CA LYS A 709 13.64 20.63 17.92
C LYS A 709 13.68 19.66 16.72
N TYR A 710 14.32 18.50 16.89
CA TYR A 710 14.46 17.44 15.89
C TYR A 710 13.53 16.24 16.12
N VAL A 711 12.51 16.36 16.99
CA VAL A 711 11.56 15.28 17.34
C VAL A 711 10.98 14.54 16.12
N HIS A 712 10.77 15.23 15.00
CA HIS A 712 10.27 14.65 13.75
C HIS A 712 11.20 13.59 13.14
N MET A 713 12.49 13.57 13.49
CA MET A 713 13.47 12.58 13.05
C MET A 713 13.65 11.42 14.05
N HIS A 714 13.10 11.50 15.27
CA HIS A 714 13.38 10.54 16.35
C HIS A 714 12.58 9.24 16.28
N TYR A 715 11.61 9.12 15.36
CA TYR A 715 10.79 7.91 15.24
C TYR A 715 11.58 6.59 15.11
N PRO A 716 12.66 6.50 14.29
CA PRO A 716 13.47 5.29 14.21
C PRO A 716 14.12 4.89 15.54
N LEU A 717 14.42 5.86 16.41
CA LEU A 717 15.03 5.63 17.72
C LEU A 717 14.05 4.87 18.63
N PHE A 718 12.84 5.40 18.79
CA PHE A 718 11.79 4.76 19.58
C PHE A 718 11.45 3.36 19.06
N LYS A 719 11.31 3.21 17.74
CA LYS A 719 11.04 1.92 17.10
C LYS A 719 12.14 0.90 17.41
N SER A 720 13.40 1.33 17.38
CA SER A 720 14.54 0.45 17.64
C SER A 720 14.61 0.00 19.11
N LEU A 721 14.26 0.86 20.07
CA LEU A 721 14.16 0.47 21.49
C LEU A 721 13.09 -0.60 21.69
N PHE A 722 11.93 -0.46 21.04
CA PHE A 722 10.85 -1.44 21.13
C PHE A 722 11.25 -2.81 20.57
N ILE A 723 11.94 -2.83 19.42
CA ILE A 723 12.42 -4.09 18.81
C ILE A 723 13.32 -4.85 19.78
N SER A 724 14.31 -4.18 20.37
CA SER A 724 15.23 -4.83 21.32
C SER A 724 14.56 -5.18 22.66
N ALA A 725 13.55 -4.42 23.10
CA ALA A 725 12.75 -4.78 24.27
C ALA A 725 11.90 -6.04 24.02
N GLY A 726 11.36 -6.19 22.81
CA GLY A 726 10.62 -7.38 22.40
C GLY A 726 11.49 -8.64 22.29
N GLN A 727 12.73 -8.49 21.81
CA GLN A 727 13.70 -9.58 21.73
C GLN A 727 14.25 -9.99 23.11
N ASN A 728 14.41 -9.06 24.06
CA ASN A 728 14.83 -9.32 25.44
C ASN A 728 13.70 -9.79 26.39
N SER A 729 12.68 -10.48 25.88
CA SER A 729 11.44 -10.76 26.61
C SER A 729 11.56 -11.84 27.70
N TYR A 730 12.21 -11.50 28.82
CA TYR A 730 11.96 -12.10 30.13
C TYR A 730 11.81 -11.01 31.21
N GLY A 731 10.59 -10.84 31.74
CA GLY A 731 10.35 -10.22 33.05
C GLY A 731 9.97 -8.72 33.10
N SER A 732 10.23 -8.12 34.28
CA SER A 732 9.77 -6.79 34.75
C SER A 732 10.08 -5.62 33.82
N ASN A 733 11.16 -5.72 33.03
CA ASN A 733 11.58 -4.66 32.10
C ASN A 733 10.53 -4.38 31.01
N LYS A 734 9.71 -5.38 30.65
CA LYS A 734 8.65 -5.23 29.64
C LYS A 734 7.44 -4.45 30.17
N GLU A 735 6.90 -4.83 31.33
CA GLU A 735 5.76 -4.10 31.96
C GLU A 735 6.14 -2.66 32.33
N GLU A 736 7.40 -2.43 32.62
CA GLU A 736 7.92 -1.14 33.07
C GLU A 736 8.17 -0.18 31.89
N PHE A 737 8.73 -0.70 30.79
CA PHE A 737 8.83 0.05 29.53
C PHE A 737 7.45 0.33 28.93
N GLU A 738 6.51 -0.63 29.02
CA GLU A 738 5.12 -0.45 28.57
C GLU A 738 4.42 0.71 29.31
N LYS A 739 4.74 0.98 30.58
CA LYS A 739 4.18 2.11 31.35
C LYS A 739 4.78 3.47 31.01
N VAL A 740 6.06 3.51 30.66
CA VAL A 740 6.76 4.75 30.26
C VAL A 740 6.39 5.14 28.82
N TYR A 741 6.14 4.12 27.99
CA TYR A 741 5.77 4.23 26.58
C TYR A 741 4.28 4.55 26.37
N SER A 742 3.38 4.01 27.21
CA SER A 742 1.95 4.36 27.24
C SER A 742 1.70 5.77 27.74
#